data_AF-A0A3M1IA65-F1
#
_entry.id   AF-A0A3M1IA65-F1
#
_cell.length_a   1.000
_cell.length_b   1.000
_cell.length_c   1.000
_cell.angle_alpha   90.00
_cell.angle_beta   90.00
_cell.angle_gamma   90.00
#
_symmetry.space_group_name_H-M   'P 1'
#
loop_
_entity.id
_entity.type
_entity.pdbx_description
1 polymer ?
#
loop_
_entity_poly.entity_id
_entity_poly.type
_entity_poly.pdbx_seq_one_letter_code
_entity_poly.pdbx_strand_id
1 'polypeptide(L)'
;MATAGAAGASDCNPCGLELLKELAKCAWDLVNPLPDLVKCFQGLNDCYNEPNPAGCISAVLDCLAAAGKEVPYLGTALTLYCCAENLSYACDGDGLGGPSLCGNSPGGGSGGPGLLGLGNPAVSRRAVDLAGAAFANPLGSDAYPGMPEVAVAALRARAVLEVFSRIFGGNNWLMAGVSPNFQPWFELLSASVAADSEEGHRLSAAEETALRSHPFALDFSEERIGAFVARWNRTMDYYAAGTLDSGDVPQGQSDDFIARDSFLAQVALAEQAQQESEAAGFATPFDELAAKIEQLRAFLHQPTGGICAQVRLRIEQDAVIARDAFQATLEIENGTETPLTEVAVDLAVANEAGEIVTPQFLIPEPSLRGLGAIDGTGEVAPGTTGVAQWDILPTTDTAITGPTVYFVSGTIRYRQNGALTRVPLAPTAITVYPLAQLHLTYFHERDVLADDPFTEEVEPSVPYSLAVMVRNDGYGAARNVRITSAQPKIVDNEKGLFVDFQIIATQVNGQNLVPSLTANFGDIGPGQIGIGRWLLKSTLQGLFVDYSADFKHLDGLGEERASIIQSVEIKELIRLVELEGAFDDGLPDMLVNDFPDIQDLPDALYLSDGSVEPVAIQTTGEFTGALAPDQLELTLVATPRAGWTYLRLPDPADDRFELVEVLRPDGATLGVGNVVWRTDRTFIGGGKRPVMERRLHLLDHDSPGRYTLRYEMRAEPDLTPPTSAVAALPARSFPNIPLAWSGTDTGGSGLATYDIYVSDNGGPFALWLEKTTLSGAVYPGEFGHTYGFYSVATDLAGNREPGPDQPDAVTTADR
;
A
#
# COMPACT_ATOMS: atom_id res chain seq x y z
N MET A 1 -26.54 45.33 0.77
CA MET A 1 -27.28 45.04 2.02
C MET A 1 -27.90 43.67 1.84
N ALA A 2 -27.11 42.62 2.10
CA ALA A 2 -27.17 41.77 3.30
C ALA A 2 -28.27 40.71 3.13
N THR A 3 -28.00 39.39 3.09
CA THR A 3 -27.04 38.56 3.84
C THR A 3 -26.56 37.39 2.95
N ALA A 4 -25.28 37.17 2.65
CA ALA A 4 -24.25 36.54 3.52
C ALA A 4 -24.75 35.24 4.17
N GLY A 5 -24.53 34.11 3.48
CA GLY A 5 -24.93 32.77 3.92
C GLY A 5 -24.53 31.68 2.91
N ALA A 6 -23.27 31.69 2.47
CA ALA A 6 -22.65 30.59 1.74
C ALA A 6 -21.13 30.65 2.03
N ALA A 7 -20.77 30.44 3.29
CA ALA A 7 -19.39 30.27 3.69
C ALA A 7 -19.05 28.78 3.59
N GLY A 8 -18.27 28.43 2.57
CA GLY A 8 -17.35 27.28 2.55
C GLY A 8 -17.96 25.88 2.61
N ALA A 9 -18.44 25.37 1.48
CA ALA A 9 -18.16 23.97 1.18
C ALA A 9 -16.67 23.91 0.82
N SER A 10 -15.81 23.63 1.79
CA SER A 10 -14.44 23.19 1.52
C SER A 10 -14.56 21.84 0.83
N ASP A 11 -14.20 21.76 -0.46
CA ASP A 11 -14.11 20.49 -1.17
C ASP A 11 -13.21 19.54 -0.38
N CYS A 12 -13.67 18.31 -0.18
CA CYS A 12 -13.04 17.29 0.67
C CYS A 12 -11.66 16.84 0.26
N ASN A 13 -11.26 17.27 -0.91
CA ASN A 13 -9.93 17.04 -1.41
C ASN A 13 -9.61 18.18 -2.39
N PRO A 14 -8.69 19.10 -2.05
CA PRO A 14 -8.29 20.18 -2.96
C PRO A 14 -7.75 19.63 -4.29
N CYS A 15 -7.11 18.45 -4.28
CA CYS A 15 -6.63 17.78 -5.47
C CYS A 15 -7.78 17.32 -6.38
N GLY A 16 -8.90 16.81 -5.86
CA GLY A 16 -10.05 16.44 -6.69
C GLY A 16 -10.62 17.61 -7.51
N LEU A 17 -10.64 18.82 -6.93
CA LEU A 17 -11.05 20.04 -7.63
C LEU A 17 -10.03 20.47 -8.70
N GLU A 18 -8.73 20.41 -8.39
CA GLU A 18 -7.68 20.71 -9.37
C GLU A 18 -7.69 19.72 -10.55
N LEU A 19 -7.92 18.42 -10.28
CA LEU A 19 -8.10 17.41 -11.32
C LEU A 19 -9.31 17.70 -12.22
N LEU A 20 -10.45 18.11 -11.64
CA LEU A 20 -11.62 18.51 -12.43
C LEU A 20 -11.34 19.73 -13.32
N LYS A 21 -10.61 20.73 -12.79
CA LYS A 21 -10.20 21.91 -13.57
C LYS A 21 -9.29 21.53 -14.73
N GLU A 22 -8.37 20.60 -14.50
CA GLU A 22 -7.44 20.15 -15.54
C GLU A 22 -8.13 19.26 -16.58
N LEU A 23 -9.01 18.35 -16.16
CA LEU A 23 -9.86 17.55 -17.06
C LEU A 23 -10.72 18.43 -17.97
N ALA A 24 -11.20 19.58 -17.48
CA ALA A 24 -11.98 20.53 -18.29
C ALA A 24 -11.14 21.20 -19.39
N LYS A 25 -9.80 21.21 -19.28
CA LYS A 25 -8.89 21.70 -20.32
C LYS A 25 -8.54 20.63 -21.34
N CYS A 26 -8.77 19.36 -21.03
CA CYS A 26 -8.54 18.26 -21.96
C CYS A 26 -9.58 18.30 -23.09
N ALA A 27 -9.23 18.97 -24.19
CA ALA A 27 -10.02 19.01 -25.41
C ALA A 27 -9.71 17.77 -26.28
N TRP A 28 -10.30 16.62 -25.94
CA TRP A 28 -10.25 15.43 -26.79
C TRP A 28 -11.67 14.99 -27.15
N ASP A 29 -12.06 15.25 -28.40
CA ASP A 29 -13.33 14.78 -28.97
C ASP A 29 -13.17 13.32 -29.40
N LEU A 30 -13.79 12.43 -28.64
CA LEU A 30 -13.68 10.98 -28.75
C LEU A 30 -14.50 10.48 -29.94
N VAL A 31 -13.85 10.18 -31.07
CA VAL A 31 -14.42 9.33 -32.12
C VAL A 31 -13.36 8.35 -32.62
N ASN A 32 -13.60 7.05 -32.34
CA ASN A 32 -12.92 5.83 -32.79
C ASN A 32 -11.66 5.37 -32.03
N PRO A 33 -11.49 4.04 -31.86
CA PRO A 33 -10.29 3.46 -31.29
C PRO A 33 -9.07 3.86 -32.12
N LEU A 34 -7.97 4.17 -31.43
CA LEU A 34 -6.73 4.52 -32.11
C LEU A 34 -6.13 3.25 -32.75
N PRO A 35 -5.61 3.31 -33.97
CA PRO A 35 -4.98 2.15 -34.61
C PRO A 35 -3.83 1.59 -33.76
N ASP A 36 -3.72 0.26 -33.76
CA ASP A 36 -2.59 -0.46 -33.17
C ASP A 36 -1.34 -0.19 -34.00
N LEU A 37 -0.56 0.79 -33.54
CA LEU A 37 0.69 1.19 -34.15
C LEU A 37 1.83 0.22 -33.92
N VAL A 38 1.74 -0.61 -32.90
CA VAL A 38 2.81 -1.53 -32.54
C VAL A 38 3.02 -2.54 -33.67
N LYS A 39 1.94 -2.90 -34.39
CA LYS A 39 2.01 -3.66 -35.65
C LYS A 39 2.96 -3.08 -36.70
N CYS A 40 3.20 -1.77 -36.74
CA CYS A 40 4.09 -1.17 -37.73
C CYS A 40 5.57 -1.38 -37.45
N PHE A 41 5.91 -1.81 -36.24
CA PHE A 41 7.30 -2.07 -35.84
C PHE A 41 7.50 -3.43 -35.17
N GLN A 42 6.45 -4.26 -35.12
CA GLN A 42 6.54 -5.67 -34.75
C GLN A 42 7.47 -6.43 -35.70
N GLY A 43 8.35 -7.26 -35.13
CA GLY A 43 9.26 -8.12 -35.91
C GLY A 43 10.45 -7.38 -36.55
N LEU A 44 10.71 -6.13 -36.17
CA LEU A 44 11.85 -5.36 -36.67
C LEU A 44 13.20 -6.05 -36.44
N ASN A 45 13.33 -6.82 -35.38
CA ASN A 45 14.56 -7.57 -35.09
C ASN A 45 14.92 -8.54 -36.23
N ASP A 46 13.92 -9.17 -36.86
CA ASP A 46 14.13 -10.05 -38.01
C ASP A 46 14.51 -9.26 -39.26
N CYS A 47 13.93 -8.07 -39.43
CA CYS A 47 14.27 -7.19 -40.55
C CYS A 47 15.74 -6.76 -40.51
N TYR A 48 16.28 -6.39 -39.35
CA TYR A 48 17.70 -6.02 -39.21
C TYR A 48 18.68 -7.19 -39.43
N ASN A 49 18.19 -8.44 -39.49
CA ASN A 49 19.00 -9.61 -39.84
C ASN A 49 19.07 -9.87 -41.36
N GLU A 50 18.30 -9.13 -42.16
CA GLU A 50 18.37 -9.14 -43.61
C GLU A 50 19.48 -8.18 -44.13
N PRO A 51 20.03 -8.41 -45.35
CA PRO A 51 21.15 -7.62 -45.88
C PRO A 51 20.85 -6.14 -46.18
N ASN A 52 19.65 -5.62 -45.88
CA ASN A 52 19.25 -4.24 -46.17
C ASN A 52 18.56 -3.55 -44.96
N PRO A 53 19.32 -3.10 -43.94
CA PRO A 53 18.76 -2.42 -42.76
C PRO A 53 18.07 -1.09 -43.08
N ALA A 54 18.37 -0.46 -44.21
CA ALA A 54 17.71 0.77 -44.66
C ALA A 54 16.23 0.55 -44.98
N GLY A 55 15.90 -0.62 -45.57
CA GLY A 55 14.52 -0.99 -45.88
C GLY A 55 13.64 -1.20 -44.65
N CYS A 56 14.24 -1.52 -43.49
CA CYS A 56 13.50 -1.76 -42.25
C CYS A 56 12.86 -0.49 -41.71
N ILE A 57 13.61 0.61 -41.66
CA ILE A 57 13.09 1.87 -41.13
C ILE A 57 12.12 2.53 -42.11
N SER A 58 12.38 2.45 -43.43
CA SER A 58 11.43 2.98 -44.42
C SER A 58 10.10 2.23 -44.38
N ALA A 59 10.12 0.90 -44.19
CA ALA A 59 8.89 0.10 -44.05
C ALA A 59 8.05 0.51 -42.82
N VAL A 60 8.71 0.89 -41.72
CA VAL A 60 8.02 1.45 -40.54
C VAL A 60 7.32 2.77 -40.92
N LEU A 61 8.02 3.68 -41.61
CA LEU A 61 7.41 4.94 -42.07
C LEU A 61 6.24 4.71 -43.02
N ASP A 62 6.34 3.74 -43.94
CA ASP A 62 5.26 3.39 -44.86
C ASP A 62 4.02 2.86 -44.13
N CYS A 63 4.22 1.97 -43.16
CA CYS A 63 3.14 1.45 -42.34
C CYS A 63 2.46 2.56 -41.52
N LEU A 64 3.25 3.44 -40.90
CA LEU A 64 2.76 4.56 -40.13
C LEU A 64 2.00 5.57 -41.01
N ALA A 65 2.47 5.82 -42.22
CA ALA A 65 1.81 6.69 -43.19
C ALA A 65 0.46 6.10 -43.61
N ALA A 66 0.39 4.78 -43.80
CA ALA A 66 -0.86 4.09 -44.07
C ALA A 66 -1.84 4.14 -42.89
N ALA A 67 -1.36 3.93 -41.66
CA ALA A 67 -2.18 4.02 -40.44
C ALA A 67 -2.76 5.44 -40.22
N GLY A 68 -1.98 6.48 -40.53
CA GLY A 68 -2.39 7.88 -40.41
C GLY A 68 -3.45 8.37 -41.42
N LYS A 69 -3.79 7.58 -42.45
CA LYS A 69 -4.81 7.95 -43.46
C LYS A 69 -6.24 7.87 -42.94
N GLU A 70 -6.49 7.02 -41.96
CA GLU A 70 -7.84 6.77 -41.44
C GLU A 70 -8.19 7.67 -40.25
N VAL A 71 -7.18 8.16 -39.50
CA VAL A 71 -7.32 9.06 -38.35
C VAL A 71 -6.08 9.96 -38.25
N PRO A 72 -6.17 11.28 -37.95
CA PRO A 72 -5.02 12.12 -37.59
C PRO A 72 -4.44 11.69 -36.22
N TYR A 73 -3.84 10.51 -36.23
CA TYR A 73 -3.68 9.63 -35.08
C TYR A 73 -2.61 10.15 -34.10
N LEU A 74 -1.47 10.63 -34.59
CA LEU A 74 -0.34 11.03 -33.74
C LEU A 74 -0.66 12.25 -32.88
N GLY A 75 -1.30 13.26 -33.46
CA GLY A 75 -1.74 14.43 -32.71
C GLY A 75 -2.80 14.10 -31.67
N THR A 76 -3.71 13.18 -32.00
CA THR A 76 -4.76 12.72 -31.08
C THR A 76 -4.17 11.92 -29.92
N ALA A 77 -3.30 10.95 -30.22
CA ALA A 77 -2.57 10.15 -29.24
C ALA A 77 -1.71 11.01 -28.31
N LEU A 78 -1.02 12.02 -28.87
CA LEU A 78 -0.27 12.99 -28.08
C LEU A 78 -1.17 13.88 -27.22
N THR A 79 -2.30 14.37 -27.75
CA THR A 79 -3.25 15.19 -26.97
C THR A 79 -3.79 14.41 -25.77
N LEU A 80 -4.10 13.12 -25.97
CA LEU A 80 -4.53 12.23 -24.91
C LEU A 80 -3.42 12.04 -23.86
N TYR A 81 -2.20 11.73 -24.28
CA TYR A 81 -1.04 11.65 -23.38
C TYR A 81 -0.81 12.95 -22.60
N CYS A 82 -0.90 14.11 -23.27
CA CYS A 82 -0.72 15.40 -22.65
C CYS A 82 -1.80 15.75 -21.64
N CYS A 83 -3.03 15.28 -21.84
CA CYS A 83 -4.07 15.36 -20.81
C CYS A 83 -3.62 14.62 -19.54
N ALA A 84 -3.16 13.37 -19.69
CA ALA A 84 -2.69 12.56 -18.56
C ALA A 84 -1.46 13.16 -17.85
N GLU A 85 -0.48 13.64 -18.63
CA GLU A 85 0.70 14.30 -18.10
C GLU A 85 0.30 15.55 -17.29
N ASN A 86 -0.60 16.40 -17.81
CA ASN A 86 -1.06 17.57 -17.05
C ASN A 86 -1.85 17.19 -15.78
N LEU A 87 -2.65 16.12 -15.82
CA LEU A 87 -3.35 15.61 -14.63
C LEU A 87 -2.36 15.18 -13.56
N SER A 88 -1.25 14.55 -13.93
CA SER A 88 -0.19 14.15 -12.98
C SER A 88 0.44 15.33 -12.23
N TYR A 89 0.36 16.55 -12.77
CA TYR A 89 0.86 17.77 -12.15
C TYR A 89 -0.20 18.53 -11.32
N ALA A 90 -1.48 18.13 -11.38
CA ALA A 90 -2.57 18.90 -10.79
C ALA A 90 -2.56 18.89 -9.25
N CYS A 91 -2.03 17.85 -8.62
CA CYS A 91 -2.13 17.62 -7.17
C CYS A 91 -0.81 17.90 -6.43
N ASP A 92 0.25 17.16 -6.75
CA ASP A 92 1.50 17.18 -5.96
C ASP A 92 2.72 17.68 -6.76
N GLY A 93 2.56 17.88 -8.07
CA GLY A 93 3.60 18.46 -8.94
C GLY A 93 4.72 17.49 -9.36
N ASP A 94 4.66 16.22 -8.94
CA ASP A 94 5.73 15.23 -9.19
C ASP A 94 5.78 14.72 -10.65
N GLY A 95 4.69 14.87 -11.40
CA GLY A 95 4.64 14.52 -12.82
C GLY A 95 4.82 13.02 -13.11
N LEU A 96 4.87 12.64 -14.39
CA LEU A 96 5.07 11.23 -14.80
C LEU A 96 6.56 10.81 -14.87
N GLY A 97 7.49 11.69 -14.48
CA GLY A 97 8.94 11.48 -14.64
C GLY A 97 9.45 11.59 -16.09
N GLY A 98 10.75 11.83 -16.25
CA GLY A 98 11.39 12.00 -17.57
C GLY A 98 11.06 13.33 -18.29
N PRO A 99 11.64 13.59 -19.48
CA PRO A 99 11.38 14.83 -20.23
C PRO A 99 9.97 14.83 -20.83
N SER A 100 9.22 15.91 -20.64
CA SER A 100 7.84 16.04 -21.16
C SER A 100 7.77 15.93 -22.69
N LEU A 101 6.71 15.28 -23.18
CA LEU A 101 6.37 15.26 -24.63
C LEU A 101 5.51 16.47 -25.04
N CYS A 102 4.95 17.22 -24.08
CA CYS A 102 3.82 18.12 -24.29
C CYS A 102 4.18 19.61 -24.34
N GLY A 103 5.47 19.95 -24.27
CA GLY A 103 6.01 21.30 -24.54
C GLY A 103 5.62 22.41 -23.55
N ASN A 104 4.65 22.18 -22.66
CA ASN A 104 4.07 23.19 -21.75
C ASN A 104 4.14 22.79 -20.26
N SER A 105 5.11 22.00 -19.82
CA SER A 105 5.29 21.78 -18.38
C SER A 105 5.78 23.07 -17.69
N PRO A 106 5.18 23.46 -16.55
CA PRO A 106 5.66 24.58 -15.74
C PRO A 106 6.95 24.17 -15.03
N GLY A 107 8.08 24.19 -15.75
CA GLY A 107 9.39 23.78 -15.25
C GLY A 107 10.35 23.34 -16.35
N GLY A 108 10.60 24.22 -17.32
CA GLY A 108 11.51 23.93 -18.43
C GLY A 108 12.97 23.73 -17.99
N GLY A 109 13.52 22.57 -18.30
CA GLY A 109 14.96 22.28 -18.34
C GLY A 109 15.27 21.49 -19.61
N SER A 110 15.69 22.18 -20.67
CA SER A 110 16.20 21.57 -21.90
C SER A 110 17.61 21.01 -21.66
N GLY A 111 17.78 19.69 -21.74
CA GLY A 111 19.09 19.04 -21.92
C GLY A 111 19.45 17.98 -20.87
N GLY A 112 19.17 16.71 -21.17
CA GLY A 112 19.64 15.52 -20.45
C GLY A 112 19.11 14.26 -21.14
N PRO A 113 19.87 13.13 -21.16
CA PRO A 113 19.60 12.00 -22.04
C PRO A 113 18.26 11.33 -21.70
N GLY A 114 17.56 10.85 -22.73
CA GLY A 114 16.22 10.24 -22.64
C GLY A 114 16.11 9.09 -21.64
N LEU A 115 14.86 8.81 -21.28
CA LEU A 115 14.36 7.85 -20.29
C LEU A 115 15.33 6.72 -19.85
N LEU A 116 15.39 6.54 -18.52
CA LEU A 116 15.82 5.32 -17.81
C LEU A 116 17.28 4.86 -17.97
N GLY A 117 18.30 5.73 -18.01
CA GLY A 117 19.70 5.28 -17.85
C GLY A 117 20.18 4.20 -18.84
N LEU A 118 19.44 3.97 -19.93
CA LEU A 118 19.67 2.93 -20.94
C LEU A 118 20.69 3.35 -22.00
N GLY A 119 21.28 4.55 -21.87
CA GLY A 119 22.39 5.02 -22.71
C GLY A 119 23.73 4.29 -22.47
N ASN A 120 23.75 3.25 -21.64
CA ASN A 120 24.93 2.44 -21.38
C ASN A 120 24.78 1.05 -22.03
N PRO A 121 25.64 0.66 -22.99
CA PRO A 121 25.53 -0.59 -23.74
C PRO A 121 25.64 -1.87 -22.87
N ALA A 122 26.01 -1.74 -21.59
CA ALA A 122 25.98 -2.84 -20.60
C ALA A 122 24.58 -3.17 -20.04
N VAL A 123 23.57 -2.30 -20.24
CA VAL A 123 22.23 -2.43 -19.64
C VAL A 123 21.23 -3.11 -20.59
N SER A 124 21.51 -3.18 -21.90
CA SER A 124 20.59 -3.73 -22.91
C SER A 124 20.27 -5.22 -22.74
N ARG A 125 21.15 -6.03 -22.11
CA ARG A 125 20.86 -7.43 -21.77
C ARG A 125 20.13 -7.63 -20.44
N ARG A 126 20.08 -6.61 -19.57
CA ARG A 126 19.35 -6.62 -18.29
C ARG A 126 17.93 -6.04 -18.41
N ALA A 127 17.59 -5.40 -19.53
CA ALA A 127 16.29 -4.76 -19.74
C ALA A 127 15.12 -5.75 -19.77
N VAL A 128 15.36 -7.03 -20.10
CA VAL A 128 14.33 -8.09 -20.10
C VAL A 128 14.01 -8.57 -18.67
N ASP A 129 14.97 -8.52 -17.74
CA ASP A 129 14.76 -8.86 -16.32
C ASP A 129 14.14 -7.69 -15.51
N LEU A 130 14.25 -6.46 -16.02
CA LEU A 130 13.69 -5.22 -15.44
C LEU A 130 12.32 -4.84 -16.05
N ALA A 131 11.79 -5.65 -16.98
CA ALA A 131 10.57 -5.37 -17.72
C ALA A 131 9.36 -5.12 -16.80
N GLY A 132 9.17 -5.92 -15.74
CA GLY A 132 8.09 -5.70 -14.77
C GLY A 132 8.17 -4.36 -14.01
N ALA A 133 9.33 -3.70 -13.98
CA ALA A 133 9.51 -2.39 -13.34
C ALA A 133 9.36 -1.21 -14.32
N ALA A 134 9.29 -1.45 -15.63
CA ALA A 134 9.31 -0.39 -16.65
C ALA A 134 8.07 0.53 -16.62
N PHE A 135 6.95 0.00 -16.12
CA PHE A 135 5.68 0.72 -16.01
C PHE A 135 5.15 0.77 -14.56
N ALA A 136 6.06 0.76 -13.58
CA ALA A 136 5.67 0.95 -12.18
C ALA A 136 5.01 2.32 -11.95
N ASN A 137 4.12 2.41 -10.95
CA ASN A 137 3.43 3.65 -10.58
C ASN A 137 4.43 4.80 -10.30
N PRO A 138 4.47 5.88 -11.11
CA PRO A 138 5.41 6.97 -10.88
C PRO A 138 4.96 7.92 -9.76
N LEU A 139 3.69 7.88 -9.33
CA LEU A 139 3.10 8.80 -8.36
C LEU A 139 3.16 8.31 -6.91
N GLY A 140 3.60 7.07 -6.68
CA GLY A 140 3.62 6.45 -5.35
C GLY A 140 2.23 6.10 -4.79
N SER A 141 2.21 5.59 -3.55
CA SER A 141 1.01 5.10 -2.86
C SER A 141 0.05 6.20 -2.41
N ASP A 142 0.54 7.43 -2.24
CA ASP A 142 -0.22 8.53 -1.64
C ASP A 142 -1.04 9.32 -2.68
N ALA A 143 -0.97 8.92 -3.95
CA ALA A 143 -1.65 9.58 -5.07
C ALA A 143 -3.18 9.47 -4.96
N TYR A 144 -3.87 10.47 -5.53
CA TYR A 144 -5.34 10.48 -5.57
C TYR A 144 -5.91 9.20 -6.24
N PRO A 145 -7.02 8.60 -5.74
CA PRO A 145 -7.59 7.38 -6.30
C PRO A 145 -7.78 7.43 -7.82
N GLY A 146 -7.23 6.45 -8.52
CA GLY A 146 -7.27 6.33 -9.99
C GLY A 146 -6.20 7.10 -10.75
N MET A 147 -5.47 8.02 -10.11
CA MET A 147 -4.32 8.68 -10.75
C MET A 147 -3.17 7.70 -11.05
N PRO A 148 -2.82 6.74 -10.18
CA PRO A 148 -1.88 5.68 -10.52
C PRO A 148 -2.22 4.96 -11.83
N GLU A 149 -3.48 4.54 -12.00
CA GLU A 149 -3.96 3.86 -13.21
C GLU A 149 -3.78 4.74 -14.46
N VAL A 150 -4.14 6.03 -14.36
CA VAL A 150 -3.92 7.00 -15.45
C VAL A 150 -2.43 7.16 -15.75
N ALA A 151 -1.58 7.22 -14.73
CA ALA A 151 -0.14 7.40 -14.87
C ALA A 151 0.53 6.20 -15.56
N VAL A 152 0.20 4.97 -15.17
CA VAL A 152 0.72 3.75 -15.81
C VAL A 152 0.24 3.64 -17.26
N ALA A 153 -1.05 3.86 -17.52
CA ALA A 153 -1.57 3.90 -18.88
C ALA A 153 -0.88 4.97 -19.72
N ALA A 154 -0.54 6.12 -19.13
CA ALA A 154 0.19 7.19 -19.79
C ALA A 154 1.65 6.80 -20.10
N LEU A 155 2.34 6.08 -19.22
CA LEU A 155 3.68 5.56 -19.47
C LEU A 155 3.68 4.52 -20.61
N ARG A 156 2.67 3.65 -20.67
CA ARG A 156 2.49 2.69 -21.79
C ARG A 156 2.24 3.41 -23.10
N ALA A 157 1.33 4.39 -23.11
CA ALA A 157 1.09 5.24 -24.29
C ALA A 157 2.35 6.02 -24.72
N ARG A 158 3.13 6.53 -23.75
CA ARG A 158 4.41 7.21 -23.98
C ARG A 158 5.43 6.30 -24.66
N ALA A 159 5.55 5.03 -24.23
CA ALA A 159 6.50 4.09 -24.81
C ALA A 159 6.28 3.92 -26.33
N VAL A 160 5.01 3.91 -26.77
CA VAL A 160 4.63 3.88 -28.19
C VAL A 160 4.95 5.21 -28.89
N LEU A 161 4.63 6.35 -28.27
CA LEU A 161 4.93 7.68 -28.85
C LEU A 161 6.44 7.93 -29.02
N GLU A 162 7.27 7.46 -28.09
CA GLU A 162 8.71 7.66 -28.13
C GLU A 162 9.42 6.92 -29.28
N VAL A 163 8.80 5.89 -29.88
CA VAL A 163 9.30 5.26 -31.12
C VAL A 163 9.47 6.31 -32.23
N PHE A 164 8.52 7.25 -32.34
CA PHE A 164 8.60 8.36 -33.30
C PHE A 164 9.75 9.31 -32.97
N SER A 165 9.92 9.66 -31.69
CA SER A 165 11.02 10.51 -31.25
C SER A 165 12.38 9.91 -31.61
N ARG A 166 12.53 8.58 -31.59
CA ARG A 166 13.77 7.90 -32.03
C ARG A 166 14.03 8.02 -33.54
N ILE A 167 12.98 8.00 -34.35
CA ILE A 167 13.10 8.18 -35.82
C ILE A 167 13.43 9.64 -36.15
N PHE A 168 12.70 10.58 -35.56
CA PHE A 168 12.75 12.00 -35.92
C PHE A 168 13.80 12.82 -35.17
N GLY A 169 14.44 12.26 -34.14
CA GLY A 169 15.48 12.93 -33.35
C GLY A 169 14.95 13.91 -32.31
N GLY A 170 13.67 13.84 -31.93
CA GLY A 170 13.11 14.61 -30.81
C GLY A 170 11.59 14.73 -30.76
N ASN A 171 11.07 15.06 -29.57
CA ASN A 171 9.63 15.10 -29.26
C ASN A 171 8.87 16.23 -29.96
N ASN A 172 9.57 17.24 -30.47
CA ASN A 172 8.96 18.35 -31.20
C ASN A 172 8.11 17.84 -32.39
N TRP A 173 8.55 16.75 -33.04
CA TRP A 173 7.86 16.14 -34.18
C TRP A 173 6.52 15.49 -33.81
N LEU A 174 6.35 15.09 -32.55
CA LEU A 174 5.05 14.62 -32.06
C LEU A 174 4.04 15.77 -32.06
N MET A 175 4.44 16.96 -31.58
CA MET A 175 3.59 18.16 -31.59
C MET A 175 3.27 18.63 -33.01
N ALA A 176 4.09 18.27 -33.99
CA ALA A 176 3.79 18.48 -35.40
C ALA A 176 2.53 17.70 -35.83
N GLY A 177 2.29 16.51 -35.24
CA GLY A 177 1.17 15.63 -35.52
C GLY A 177 -0.22 16.19 -35.21
N VAL A 178 -0.35 17.25 -34.41
CA VAL A 178 -1.63 17.95 -34.21
C VAL A 178 -1.99 18.89 -35.37
N SER A 179 -1.05 19.15 -36.28
CA SER A 179 -1.29 19.99 -37.47
C SER A 179 -2.09 19.21 -38.53
N PRO A 180 -3.13 19.80 -39.14
CA PRO A 180 -3.85 19.17 -40.24
C PRO A 180 -2.98 18.94 -41.48
N ASN A 181 -1.82 19.60 -41.57
CA ASN A 181 -0.88 19.44 -42.69
C ASN A 181 0.23 18.41 -42.42
N PHE A 182 0.26 17.80 -41.23
CA PHE A 182 1.29 16.80 -40.91
C PHE A 182 1.13 15.52 -41.72
N GLN A 183 -0.10 15.01 -41.85
CA GLN A 183 -0.33 13.76 -42.57
C GLN A 183 0.07 13.85 -44.06
N PRO A 184 -0.31 14.89 -44.83
CA PRO A 184 0.18 15.05 -46.20
C PRO A 184 1.71 15.21 -46.30
N TRP A 185 2.34 15.85 -45.31
CA TRP A 185 3.80 15.95 -45.26
C TRP A 185 4.46 14.59 -44.97
N PHE A 186 3.89 13.81 -44.07
CA PHE A 186 4.40 12.49 -43.70
C PHE A 186 4.25 11.47 -44.84
N GLU A 187 3.18 11.56 -45.62
CA GLU A 187 3.01 10.78 -46.85
C GLU A 187 4.06 11.15 -47.92
N LEU A 188 4.38 12.44 -48.05
CA LEU A 188 5.48 12.88 -48.92
C LEU A 188 6.82 12.30 -48.42
N LEU A 189 7.08 12.32 -47.12
CA LEU A 189 8.28 11.73 -46.53
C LEU A 189 8.39 10.24 -46.82
N SER A 190 7.33 9.46 -46.54
CA SER A 190 7.29 8.02 -46.81
C SER A 190 7.58 7.72 -48.28
N ALA A 191 6.98 8.48 -49.22
CA ALA A 191 7.27 8.34 -50.64
C ALA A 191 8.72 8.71 -51.02
N SER A 192 9.31 9.72 -50.38
CA SER A 192 10.70 10.16 -50.64
C SER A 192 11.78 9.22 -50.08
N VAL A 193 11.44 8.29 -49.19
CA VAL A 193 12.39 7.31 -48.61
C VAL A 193 12.13 5.88 -49.06
N ALA A 194 11.20 5.70 -49.99
CA ALA A 194 10.87 4.40 -50.58
C ALA A 194 12.05 3.86 -51.41
N ALA A 195 12.14 2.54 -51.56
CA ALA A 195 13.23 1.90 -52.30
C ALA A 195 13.31 2.34 -53.78
N ASP A 196 12.20 2.82 -54.35
CA ASP A 196 12.06 3.29 -55.72
C ASP A 196 12.11 4.82 -55.87
N SER A 197 12.49 5.56 -54.81
CA SER A 197 12.72 7.01 -54.86
C SER A 197 13.98 7.38 -55.66
N GLU A 198 14.27 8.68 -55.80
CA GLU A 198 15.40 9.19 -56.63
C GLU A 198 16.78 8.69 -56.15
N GLU A 199 17.00 8.64 -54.83
CA GLU A 199 18.22 8.08 -54.22
C GLU A 199 17.94 6.84 -53.34
N GLY A 200 16.81 6.16 -53.60
CA GLY A 200 16.34 5.01 -52.84
C GLY A 200 15.99 5.39 -51.38
N HIS A 201 16.52 4.68 -50.40
CA HIS A 201 16.18 5.03 -49.00
C HIS A 201 16.78 6.36 -48.52
N ARG A 202 17.67 6.98 -49.29
CA ARG A 202 18.31 8.26 -48.99
C ARG A 202 17.52 9.41 -49.63
N LEU A 203 17.40 10.54 -48.94
CA LEU A 203 16.70 11.73 -49.44
C LEU A 203 17.59 12.53 -50.38
N SER A 204 17.12 12.75 -51.61
CA SER A 204 17.76 13.60 -52.61
C SER A 204 17.61 15.10 -52.29
N ALA A 205 18.41 15.95 -52.93
CA ALA A 205 18.28 17.40 -52.77
C ALA A 205 16.92 17.93 -53.28
N ALA A 206 16.32 17.27 -54.29
CA ALA A 206 15.02 17.64 -54.81
C ALA A 206 13.90 17.24 -53.85
N GLU A 207 13.98 16.04 -53.26
CA GLU A 207 13.06 15.54 -52.24
C GLU A 207 13.13 16.38 -50.96
N GLU A 208 14.34 16.76 -50.52
CA GLU A 208 14.53 17.69 -49.41
C GLU A 208 13.85 19.05 -49.68
N THR A 209 14.01 19.60 -50.89
CA THR A 209 13.35 20.86 -51.29
C THR A 209 11.82 20.71 -51.26
N ALA A 210 11.30 19.57 -51.71
CA ALA A 210 9.86 19.28 -51.69
C ALA A 210 9.33 19.18 -50.24
N LEU A 211 10.04 18.48 -49.36
CA LEU A 211 9.69 18.36 -47.94
C LEU A 211 9.70 19.70 -47.22
N ARG A 212 10.68 20.57 -47.51
CA ARG A 212 10.81 21.91 -46.91
C ARG A 212 9.76 22.91 -47.41
N SER A 213 9.29 22.75 -48.65
CA SER A 213 8.31 23.65 -49.27
C SER A 213 6.85 23.26 -48.98
N HIS A 214 6.63 22.13 -48.32
CA HIS A 214 5.29 21.69 -47.93
C HIS A 214 4.70 22.62 -46.86
N PRO A 215 3.42 23.05 -46.98
CA PRO A 215 2.83 24.01 -46.06
C PRO A 215 2.66 23.41 -44.65
N PHE A 216 3.53 23.75 -43.71
CA PHE A 216 3.41 23.36 -42.31
C PHE A 216 2.75 24.47 -41.48
N ALA A 217 1.71 24.16 -40.69
CA ALA A 217 0.89 25.16 -40.00
C ALA A 217 1.39 25.54 -38.58
N LEU A 218 2.41 24.85 -38.06
CA LEU A 218 3.08 25.19 -36.81
C LEU A 218 4.46 25.78 -37.11
N ASP A 219 5.08 26.48 -36.15
CA ASP A 219 6.46 26.99 -36.17
C ASP A 219 7.53 25.88 -36.27
N PHE A 220 7.38 24.95 -37.22
CA PHE A 220 8.44 24.08 -37.66
C PHE A 220 9.34 24.89 -38.58
N SER A 221 10.40 25.44 -38.00
CA SER A 221 11.41 26.16 -38.77
C SER A 221 12.00 25.24 -39.84
N GLU A 222 12.34 25.83 -41.00
CA GLU A 222 13.12 25.19 -42.07
C GLU A 222 14.34 24.45 -41.49
N GLU A 223 14.94 24.99 -40.44
CA GLU A 223 16.03 24.38 -39.68
C GLU A 223 15.70 22.98 -39.13
N ARG A 224 14.48 22.74 -38.62
CA ARG A 224 14.08 21.44 -38.05
C ARG A 224 13.90 20.36 -39.10
N ILE A 225 13.26 20.67 -40.22
CA ILE A 225 13.16 19.76 -41.37
C ILE A 225 14.58 19.42 -41.85
N GLY A 226 15.48 20.41 -41.88
CA GLY A 226 16.87 20.19 -42.23
C GLY A 226 17.65 19.30 -41.28
N ALA A 227 17.45 19.47 -39.98
CA ALA A 227 18.05 18.60 -38.98
C ALA A 227 17.59 17.14 -39.16
N PHE A 228 16.28 16.93 -39.38
CA PHE A 228 15.74 15.60 -39.66
C PHE A 228 16.32 14.99 -40.95
N VAL A 229 16.35 15.73 -42.06
CA VAL A 229 16.91 15.25 -43.33
C VAL A 229 18.39 14.89 -43.17
N ALA A 230 19.16 15.72 -42.47
CA ALA A 230 20.57 15.44 -42.18
C ALA A 230 20.75 14.17 -41.35
N ARG A 231 19.91 13.99 -40.34
CA ARG A 231 19.88 12.80 -39.48
C ARG A 231 19.48 11.53 -40.26
N TRP A 232 18.45 11.61 -41.09
CA TRP A 232 17.98 10.49 -41.93
C TRP A 232 19.07 10.06 -42.91
N ASN A 233 19.62 11.01 -43.67
CA ASN A 233 20.68 10.72 -44.63
C ASN A 233 21.94 10.18 -43.95
N ARG A 234 22.31 10.70 -42.76
CA ARG A 234 23.40 10.14 -41.95
C ARG A 234 23.13 8.69 -41.56
N THR A 235 21.89 8.36 -41.19
CA THR A 235 21.48 6.98 -40.86
C THR A 235 21.69 6.07 -42.07
N MET A 236 21.24 6.48 -43.26
CA MET A 236 21.42 5.69 -44.48
C MET A 236 22.90 5.51 -44.85
N ASP A 237 23.70 6.58 -44.72
CA ASP A 237 25.14 6.55 -44.98
C ASP A 237 25.86 5.61 -43.99
N TYR A 238 25.47 5.62 -42.72
CA TYR A 238 26.04 4.75 -41.67
C TYR A 238 25.65 3.29 -41.88
N TYR A 239 24.39 3.03 -42.22
CA TYR A 239 23.89 1.69 -42.49
C TYR A 239 24.60 1.07 -43.69
N ALA A 240 24.80 1.85 -44.76
CA ALA A 240 25.58 1.43 -45.92
C ALA A 240 27.06 1.14 -45.59
N ALA A 241 27.61 1.82 -44.57
CA ALA A 241 28.97 1.62 -44.08
C ALA A 241 29.12 0.51 -43.02
N GLY A 242 28.00 -0.10 -42.57
CA GLY A 242 27.99 -1.12 -41.52
C GLY A 242 28.06 -0.58 -40.08
N THR A 243 27.88 0.74 -39.88
CA THR A 243 27.73 1.37 -38.56
C THR A 243 26.24 1.32 -38.19
N LEU A 244 25.83 0.35 -37.37
CA LEU A 244 24.42 0.12 -37.03
C LEU A 244 24.09 0.52 -35.60
N ASP A 245 24.97 0.21 -34.64
CA ASP A 245 24.75 0.46 -33.23
C ASP A 245 25.47 1.73 -32.75
N SER A 246 25.01 2.28 -31.63
CA SER A 246 25.59 3.49 -31.04
C SER A 246 27.10 3.33 -30.74
N GLY A 247 27.52 2.11 -30.39
CA GLY A 247 28.92 1.77 -30.13
C GLY A 247 29.80 1.66 -31.39
N ASP A 248 29.21 1.59 -32.59
CA ASP A 248 29.93 1.46 -33.85
C ASP A 248 30.35 2.83 -34.43
N VAL A 249 29.88 3.93 -33.85
CA VAL A 249 30.12 5.29 -34.35
C VAL A 249 31.62 5.62 -34.26
N PRO A 250 32.30 5.92 -35.39
CA PRO A 250 33.71 6.25 -35.36
C PRO A 250 34.00 7.53 -34.57
N GLN A 251 35.15 7.58 -33.89
CA GLN A 251 35.54 8.73 -33.08
C GLN A 251 35.54 10.04 -33.89
N GLY A 252 34.85 11.06 -33.39
CA GLY A 252 34.74 12.37 -34.05
C GLY A 252 33.61 12.48 -35.08
N GLN A 253 32.83 11.40 -35.29
CA GLN A 253 31.59 11.45 -36.04
C GLN A 253 30.38 11.74 -35.13
N SER A 254 29.25 12.06 -35.75
CA SER A 254 28.02 12.43 -35.04
C SER A 254 27.26 11.18 -34.60
N ASP A 255 26.74 11.21 -33.38
CA ASP A 255 25.85 10.22 -32.78
C ASP A 255 24.37 10.41 -33.18
N ASP A 256 24.05 11.45 -33.95
CA ASP A 256 22.69 11.77 -34.39
C ASP A 256 22.31 10.96 -35.64
N PHE A 257 22.00 9.69 -35.43
CA PHE A 257 21.46 8.76 -36.43
C PHE A 257 20.52 7.73 -35.76
N ILE A 258 19.72 6.97 -36.52
CA ILE A 258 18.84 5.95 -35.93
C ILE A 258 19.70 4.74 -35.58
N ALA A 259 20.26 4.71 -34.37
CA ALA A 259 21.06 3.58 -33.92
C ALA A 259 20.17 2.37 -33.63
N ARG A 260 20.48 1.21 -34.22
CA ARG A 260 19.70 -0.03 -34.14
C ARG A 260 19.47 -0.47 -32.70
N ASP A 261 20.54 -0.51 -31.90
CA ASP A 261 20.47 -0.85 -30.47
C ASP A 261 19.46 0.00 -29.69
N SER A 262 19.53 1.32 -29.84
CA SER A 262 18.63 2.26 -29.16
C SER A 262 17.20 2.19 -29.68
N PHE A 263 17.02 1.95 -30.99
CA PHE A 263 15.71 1.89 -31.63
C PHE A 263 14.99 0.59 -31.28
N LEU A 264 15.66 -0.55 -31.35
CA LEU A 264 15.10 -1.85 -30.96
C LEU A 264 14.79 -1.91 -29.47
N ALA A 265 15.60 -1.26 -28.61
CA ALA A 265 15.26 -1.14 -27.19
C ALA A 265 13.95 -0.36 -26.96
N GLN A 266 13.70 0.73 -27.71
CA GLN A 266 12.43 1.46 -27.63
C GLN A 266 11.26 0.65 -28.18
N VAL A 267 11.47 -0.08 -29.28
CA VAL A 267 10.45 -0.97 -29.87
C VAL A 267 10.05 -2.05 -28.88
N ALA A 268 11.00 -2.69 -28.19
CA ALA A 268 10.70 -3.69 -27.17
C ALA A 268 9.83 -3.12 -26.02
N LEU A 269 10.10 -1.87 -25.59
CA LEU A 269 9.25 -1.19 -24.60
C LEU A 269 7.83 -0.94 -25.12
N ALA A 270 7.68 -0.53 -26.38
CA ALA A 270 6.37 -0.31 -27.00
C ALA A 270 5.59 -1.64 -27.20
N GLU A 271 6.28 -2.72 -27.58
CA GLU A 271 5.70 -4.06 -27.67
C GLU A 271 5.25 -4.59 -26.30
N GLN A 272 6.05 -4.35 -25.25
CA GLN A 272 5.68 -4.70 -23.89
C GLN A 272 4.46 -3.90 -23.41
N ALA A 273 4.44 -2.58 -23.64
CA ALA A 273 3.29 -1.73 -23.31
C ALA A 273 1.99 -2.26 -23.95
N GLN A 274 2.05 -2.68 -25.22
CA GLN A 274 0.93 -3.28 -25.93
C GLN A 274 0.45 -4.58 -25.26
N GLN A 275 1.38 -5.48 -24.92
CA GLN A 275 1.05 -6.75 -24.27
C GLN A 275 0.40 -6.55 -22.91
N GLU A 276 0.88 -5.58 -22.11
CA GLU A 276 0.31 -5.28 -20.80
C GLU A 276 -1.08 -4.65 -20.89
N SER A 277 -1.30 -3.73 -21.84
CA SER A 277 -2.64 -3.18 -22.10
C SER A 277 -3.62 -4.24 -22.58
N GLU A 278 -3.18 -5.17 -23.44
CA GLU A 278 -3.97 -6.33 -23.90
C GLU A 278 -4.32 -7.27 -22.74
N ALA A 279 -3.35 -7.54 -21.85
CA ALA A 279 -3.58 -8.33 -20.64
C ALA A 279 -4.58 -7.67 -19.69
N ALA A 280 -4.59 -6.33 -19.64
CA ALA A 280 -5.58 -5.54 -18.91
C ALA A 280 -6.95 -5.43 -19.64
N GLY A 281 -7.10 -6.03 -20.83
CA GLY A 281 -8.35 -6.09 -21.58
C GLY A 281 -8.58 -4.94 -22.57
N PHE A 282 -7.55 -4.15 -22.86
CA PHE A 282 -7.61 -3.03 -23.81
C PHE A 282 -6.95 -3.39 -25.14
N ALA A 283 -7.49 -2.86 -26.25
CA ALA A 283 -6.95 -3.16 -27.58
C ALA A 283 -5.61 -2.47 -27.87
N THR A 284 -5.36 -1.31 -27.25
CA THR A 284 -4.11 -0.55 -27.36
C THR A 284 -3.81 0.21 -26.06
N PRO A 285 -2.55 0.62 -25.81
CA PRO A 285 -2.19 1.51 -24.71
C PRO A 285 -2.96 2.83 -24.69
N PHE A 286 -3.40 3.33 -25.85
CA PHE A 286 -4.18 4.56 -25.90
C PHE A 286 -5.65 4.33 -25.57
N ASP A 287 -6.22 3.19 -25.94
CA ASP A 287 -7.58 2.81 -25.51
C ASP A 287 -7.64 2.62 -23.99
N GLU A 288 -6.58 2.04 -23.40
CA GLU A 288 -6.40 1.96 -21.95
C GLU A 288 -6.38 3.36 -21.33
N LEU A 289 -5.49 4.24 -21.81
CA LEU A 289 -5.36 5.60 -21.27
C LEU A 289 -6.67 6.39 -21.36
N ALA A 290 -7.36 6.32 -22.50
CA ALA A 290 -8.65 6.95 -22.70
C ALA A 290 -9.70 6.44 -21.69
N ALA A 291 -9.76 5.11 -21.49
CA ALA A 291 -10.69 4.51 -20.55
C ALA A 291 -10.40 4.90 -19.10
N LYS A 292 -9.12 4.93 -18.68
CA LYS A 292 -8.73 5.33 -17.32
C LYS A 292 -9.00 6.81 -17.04
N ILE A 293 -8.74 7.71 -18.01
CA ILE A 293 -9.11 9.13 -17.88
C ILE A 293 -10.63 9.29 -17.76
N GLU A 294 -11.42 8.56 -18.55
CA GLU A 294 -12.88 8.63 -18.48
C GLU A 294 -13.42 8.05 -17.16
N GLN A 295 -12.81 6.98 -16.64
CA GLN A 295 -13.14 6.42 -15.33
C GLN A 295 -12.88 7.45 -14.21
N LEU A 296 -11.71 8.12 -14.24
CA LEU A 296 -11.39 9.21 -13.31
C LEU A 296 -12.37 10.39 -13.46
N ARG A 297 -12.69 10.79 -14.69
CA ARG A 297 -13.67 11.85 -14.97
C ARG A 297 -15.03 11.50 -14.38
N ALA A 298 -15.54 10.30 -14.65
CA ALA A 298 -16.82 9.84 -14.16
C ALA A 298 -16.85 9.82 -12.62
N PHE A 299 -15.78 9.32 -12.00
CA PHE A 299 -15.62 9.31 -10.55
C PHE A 299 -15.68 10.72 -9.97
N LEU A 300 -14.89 11.66 -10.49
CA LEU A 300 -14.83 13.03 -9.99
C LEU A 300 -16.17 13.79 -10.11
N HIS A 301 -16.97 13.51 -11.14
CA HIS A 301 -18.29 14.13 -11.34
C HIS A 301 -19.39 13.59 -10.41
N GLN A 302 -19.18 12.46 -9.74
CA GLN A 302 -20.17 11.94 -8.79
C GLN A 302 -20.35 12.90 -7.59
N PRO A 303 -21.58 13.17 -7.13
CA PRO A 303 -21.83 14.11 -6.04
C PRO A 303 -21.14 13.69 -4.74
N THR A 304 -20.54 14.65 -4.04
CA THR A 304 -19.97 14.48 -2.70
C THR A 304 -21.09 14.47 -1.66
N GLY A 305 -21.67 13.29 -1.44
CA GLY A 305 -22.72 13.09 -0.44
C GLY A 305 -22.22 12.74 0.97
N GLY A 306 -20.91 12.54 1.17
CA GLY A 306 -20.31 12.04 2.41
C GLY A 306 -19.97 13.13 3.43
N ILE A 307 -19.77 12.74 4.70
CA ILE A 307 -19.19 13.65 5.70
C ILE A 307 -17.69 13.73 5.43
N CYS A 308 -17.28 14.96 5.18
CA CYS A 308 -15.94 15.35 4.83
C CYS A 308 -15.04 15.49 6.06
N ALA A 309 -14.78 14.40 6.77
CA ALA A 309 -13.91 14.40 7.94
C ALA A 309 -12.75 13.44 7.68
N GLN A 310 -11.54 13.99 7.51
CA GLN A 310 -10.33 13.19 7.54
C GLN A 310 -9.96 12.94 8.99
N VAL A 311 -9.78 11.67 9.34
CA VAL A 311 -9.26 11.26 10.64
C VAL A 311 -7.93 10.59 10.38
N ARG A 312 -6.84 11.27 10.75
CA ARG A 312 -5.51 10.67 10.69
C ARG A 312 -5.28 9.85 11.95
N LEU A 313 -4.98 8.57 11.76
CA LEU A 313 -4.69 7.65 12.84
C LEU A 313 -3.18 7.59 13.07
N ARG A 314 -2.74 7.96 14.28
CA ARG A 314 -1.36 7.69 14.70
C ARG A 314 -1.33 6.60 15.75
N ILE A 315 -0.53 5.57 15.47
CA ILE A 315 -0.20 4.51 16.42
C ILE A 315 1.29 4.59 16.70
N GLU A 316 1.64 5.04 17.91
CA GLU A 316 3.01 5.01 18.40
C GLU A 316 3.36 3.55 18.73
N GLN A 317 4.43 3.01 18.14
CA GLN A 317 4.84 1.63 18.35
C GLN A 317 6.29 1.53 18.81
N ASP A 318 6.49 0.80 19.91
CA ASP A 318 7.82 0.52 20.44
C ASP A 318 8.24 -0.90 20.07
N ALA A 319 9.36 -1.01 19.36
CA ALA A 319 9.95 -2.30 18.99
C ALA A 319 11.13 -2.61 19.91
N VAL A 320 10.98 -3.60 20.78
CA VAL A 320 12.01 -4.05 21.72
C VAL A 320 12.69 -5.29 21.16
N ILE A 321 14.02 -5.23 21.04
CA ILE A 321 14.84 -6.31 20.49
C ILE A 321 16.12 -6.44 21.33
N ALA A 322 16.50 -7.66 21.70
CA ALA A 322 17.74 -7.90 22.44
C ALA A 322 18.95 -8.00 21.49
N ARG A 323 20.06 -7.34 21.84
CA ARG A 323 21.34 -7.38 21.12
C ARG A 323 22.49 -7.76 22.04
N ASP A 324 23.51 -8.40 21.48
CA ASP A 324 24.76 -8.69 22.20
C ASP A 324 25.67 -7.45 22.18
N ALA A 325 26.19 -7.06 23.34
CA ALA A 325 27.15 -5.96 23.53
C ALA A 325 28.43 -6.48 24.17
N PHE A 326 29.58 -5.88 23.82
CA PHE A 326 30.87 -6.22 24.41
C PHE A 326 31.22 -5.22 25.49
N GLN A 327 31.35 -5.70 26.73
CA GLN A 327 31.78 -4.85 27.82
C GLN A 327 33.30 -4.73 27.85
N ALA A 328 33.81 -3.51 27.76
CA ALA A 328 35.22 -3.19 27.93
C ALA A 328 35.41 -2.43 29.24
N THR A 329 36.35 -2.88 30.07
CA THR A 329 36.69 -2.22 31.34
C THR A 329 38.16 -1.84 31.33
N LEU A 330 38.44 -0.57 31.61
CA LEU A 330 39.78 -0.05 31.86
C LEU A 330 39.92 0.31 33.34
N GLU A 331 40.93 -0.25 33.99
CA GLU A 331 41.34 0.13 35.34
C GLU A 331 42.68 0.86 35.31
N ILE A 332 42.73 2.01 35.99
CA ILE A 332 43.92 2.87 36.12
C ILE A 332 44.26 2.95 37.60
N GLU A 333 45.23 2.13 38.03
CA GLU A 333 45.72 2.16 39.41
C GLU A 333 46.82 3.23 39.56
N ASN A 334 46.55 4.28 40.34
CA ASN A 334 47.56 5.26 40.70
C ASN A 334 48.24 4.87 42.01
N GLY A 335 49.26 4.01 41.93
CA GLY A 335 50.08 3.61 43.07
C GLY A 335 51.07 4.68 43.56
N THR A 336 50.99 5.93 43.08
CA THR A 336 51.95 6.99 43.43
C THR A 336 51.37 8.01 44.41
N GLU A 337 52.24 8.83 45.01
CA GLU A 337 51.84 9.91 45.94
C GLU A 337 51.30 11.17 45.22
N THR A 338 51.31 11.18 43.89
CA THR A 338 50.94 12.34 43.06
C THR A 338 49.77 11.98 42.14
N PRO A 339 48.80 12.89 41.92
CA PRO A 339 47.64 12.58 41.08
C PRO A 339 48.05 12.37 39.61
N LEU A 340 47.30 11.52 38.92
CA LEU A 340 47.30 11.48 37.45
C LEU A 340 46.27 12.50 36.98
N THR A 341 46.68 13.49 36.20
CA THR A 341 45.83 14.60 35.72
C THR A 341 45.73 14.58 34.20
N GLU A 342 44.79 15.33 33.62
CA GLU A 342 44.55 15.34 32.17
C GLU A 342 44.33 13.93 31.57
N VAL A 343 43.62 13.05 32.30
CA VAL A 343 43.36 11.68 31.86
C VAL A 343 42.43 11.72 30.64
N ALA A 344 42.92 11.18 29.52
CA ALA A 344 42.17 10.98 28.29
C ALA A 344 42.31 9.54 27.79
N VAL A 345 41.23 8.98 27.23
CA VAL A 345 41.24 7.63 26.65
C VAL A 345 40.64 7.68 25.25
N ASP A 346 41.42 7.27 24.25
CA ASP A 346 40.96 7.12 22.87
C ASP A 346 40.85 5.62 22.55
N LEU A 347 39.65 5.08 22.44
CA LEU A 347 39.43 3.68 22.02
C LEU A 347 39.45 3.56 20.49
N ALA A 348 39.95 2.42 20.00
CA ALA A 348 39.93 2.08 18.59
C ALA A 348 39.62 0.61 18.38
N VAL A 349 38.81 0.30 17.37
CA VAL A 349 38.51 -1.06 16.95
C VAL A 349 39.14 -1.31 15.58
N ALA A 350 39.85 -2.42 15.43
CA ALA A 350 40.49 -2.84 14.19
C ALA A 350 39.95 -4.17 13.68
N ASN A 351 39.93 -4.37 12.36
CA ASN A 351 39.64 -5.68 11.76
C ASN A 351 40.89 -6.60 11.79
N GLU A 352 40.76 -7.84 11.31
CA GLU A 352 41.87 -8.80 11.28
C GLU A 352 43.05 -8.37 10.38
N ALA A 353 42.79 -7.50 9.38
CA ALA A 353 43.84 -6.89 8.56
C ALA A 353 44.57 -5.72 9.27
N GLY A 354 44.13 -5.32 10.47
CA GLY A 354 44.70 -4.23 11.25
C GLY A 354 44.19 -2.84 10.86
N GLU A 355 43.17 -2.75 10.00
CA GLU A 355 42.56 -1.49 9.60
C GLU A 355 41.61 -0.99 10.71
N ILE A 356 41.68 0.31 11.02
CA ILE A 356 40.80 0.91 12.03
C ILE A 356 39.39 1.07 11.46
N VAL A 357 38.45 0.35 12.06
CA VAL A 357 37.04 0.27 11.68
C VAL A 357 36.13 0.70 12.84
N THR A 358 36.63 1.52 13.77
CA THR A 358 35.85 2.06 14.89
C THR A 358 34.45 2.60 14.49
N PRO A 359 34.26 3.27 13.34
CA PRO A 359 32.92 3.72 12.92
C PRO A 359 31.89 2.60 12.70
N GLN A 360 32.31 1.34 12.54
CA GLN A 360 31.42 0.17 12.47
C GLN A 360 30.91 -0.26 13.86
N PHE A 361 31.33 0.42 14.93
CA PHE A 361 30.93 0.15 16.30
C PHE A 361 30.38 1.44 16.94
N LEU A 362 29.30 1.30 17.68
CA LEU A 362 28.81 2.34 18.57
C LEU A 362 29.49 2.17 19.93
N ILE A 363 30.18 3.21 20.37
CA ILE A 363 30.89 3.25 21.65
C ILE A 363 30.37 4.48 22.42
N PRO A 364 29.40 4.31 23.32
CA PRO A 364 28.87 5.40 24.14
C PRO A 364 29.91 5.88 25.15
N GLU A 365 29.63 7.01 25.81
CA GLU A 365 30.45 7.48 26.94
C GLU A 365 30.48 6.42 28.05
N PRO A 366 31.65 6.16 28.67
CA PRO A 366 31.76 5.12 29.69
C PRO A 366 31.13 5.54 31.00
N SER A 367 30.71 4.53 31.78
CA SER A 367 30.50 4.72 33.21
C SER A 367 31.85 4.86 33.92
N LEU A 368 31.96 5.86 34.80
CA LEU A 368 33.20 6.21 35.49
C LEU A 368 33.08 6.00 37.00
N ARG A 369 34.12 5.43 37.61
CA ARG A 369 34.27 5.31 39.07
C ARG A 369 35.69 5.64 39.49
N GLY A 370 35.88 6.52 40.47
CA GLY A 370 37.23 6.90 40.94
C GLY A 370 38.02 7.80 39.97
N LEU A 371 37.36 8.29 38.91
CA LEU A 371 37.81 9.37 38.03
C LEU A 371 36.61 10.21 37.58
N GLY A 372 36.83 11.50 37.30
CA GLY A 372 35.77 12.43 36.93
C GLY A 372 35.45 12.51 35.43
N ALA A 373 36.42 12.23 34.56
CA ALA A 373 36.28 12.31 33.11
C ALA A 373 37.39 11.50 32.40
N ILE A 374 37.24 11.25 31.10
CA ILE A 374 38.24 10.62 30.22
C ILE A 374 38.48 11.42 28.92
N ASP A 375 38.09 12.70 28.91
CA ASP A 375 38.19 13.62 27.77
C ASP A 375 39.46 14.50 27.82
N GLY A 376 40.36 14.20 28.76
CA GLY A 376 41.54 15.02 29.04
C GLY A 376 41.36 16.06 30.15
N THR A 377 40.22 16.07 30.83
CA THR A 377 40.00 16.83 32.08
C THR A 377 40.01 15.95 33.33
N GLY A 378 40.09 14.63 33.16
CA GLY A 378 40.03 13.65 34.24
C GLY A 378 41.22 13.67 35.19
N GLU A 379 40.97 13.25 36.43
CA GLU A 379 41.99 13.04 37.46
C GLU A 379 41.78 11.70 38.18
N VAL A 380 42.88 10.99 38.50
CA VAL A 380 42.91 9.83 39.39
C VAL A 380 43.81 10.15 40.59
N ALA A 381 43.22 10.16 41.78
CA ALA A 381 43.88 10.57 43.01
C ALA A 381 45.01 9.61 43.44
N PRO A 382 46.02 10.08 44.20
CA PRO A 382 47.07 9.25 44.76
C PRO A 382 46.54 8.04 45.54
N GLY A 383 47.12 6.85 45.31
CA GLY A 383 46.76 5.61 46.00
C GLY A 383 45.35 5.08 45.69
N THR A 384 44.70 5.56 44.61
CA THR A 384 43.35 5.15 44.21
C THR A 384 43.31 4.55 42.81
N THR A 385 42.18 3.90 42.48
CA THR A 385 41.93 3.33 41.16
C THR A 385 40.80 4.08 40.48
N GLY A 386 41.04 4.55 39.26
CA GLY A 386 40.02 4.99 38.33
C GLY A 386 39.55 3.82 37.47
N VAL A 387 38.25 3.69 37.22
CA VAL A 387 37.64 2.67 36.37
C VAL A 387 36.74 3.33 35.34
N ALA A 388 36.99 3.05 34.06
CA ALA A 388 36.11 3.42 32.95
C ALA A 388 35.57 2.15 32.29
N GLN A 389 34.27 2.08 32.08
CA GLN A 389 33.60 0.90 31.53
C GLN A 389 32.66 1.29 30.40
N TRP A 390 32.88 0.70 29.23
CA TRP A 390 32.12 0.92 27.99
C TRP A 390 31.34 -0.34 27.61
N ASP A 391 30.17 -0.14 27.01
CA ASP A 391 29.47 -1.18 26.27
C ASP A 391 29.66 -0.90 24.76
N ILE A 392 30.41 -1.75 24.08
CA ILE A 392 30.75 -1.62 22.66
C ILE A 392 29.73 -2.42 21.84
N LEU A 393 29.01 -1.74 20.95
CA LEU A 393 27.94 -2.34 20.15
C LEU A 393 28.35 -2.43 18.68
N PRO A 394 28.37 -3.64 18.08
CA PRO A 394 28.58 -3.78 16.63
C PRO A 394 27.38 -3.24 15.84
N THR A 395 27.63 -2.63 14.68
CA THR A 395 26.59 -2.20 13.71
C THR A 395 26.29 -3.29 12.67
N THR A 396 25.26 -3.09 11.85
CA THR A 396 24.88 -4.01 10.75
C THR A 396 25.97 -4.20 9.69
N ASP A 397 26.98 -3.32 9.66
CA ASP A 397 28.14 -3.41 8.76
C ASP A 397 29.25 -4.34 9.28
N THR A 398 29.08 -4.90 10.48
CA THR A 398 30.02 -5.85 11.08
C THR A 398 29.59 -7.30 10.88
N ALA A 399 30.56 -8.20 10.70
CA ALA A 399 30.33 -9.65 10.65
C ALA A 399 29.17 -10.10 9.73
N ILE A 400 29.07 -9.52 8.53
CA ILE A 400 27.90 -9.62 7.64
C ILE A 400 27.47 -11.07 7.38
N THR A 401 28.38 -11.93 6.92
CA THR A 401 28.03 -13.31 6.49
C THR A 401 28.50 -14.39 7.46
N GLY A 402 29.22 -14.04 8.52
CA GLY A 402 29.75 -15.01 9.47
C GLY A 402 30.54 -14.40 10.62
N PRO A 403 30.87 -15.20 11.65
CA PRO A 403 31.63 -14.74 12.80
C PRO A 403 32.95 -14.10 12.37
N THR A 404 33.20 -12.88 12.81
CA THR A 404 34.38 -12.09 12.42
C THR A 404 35.10 -11.60 13.67
N VAL A 405 36.42 -11.73 13.69
CA VAL A 405 37.26 -11.28 14.81
C VAL A 405 37.65 -9.82 14.60
N TYR A 406 37.47 -9.02 15.65
CA TYR A 406 37.92 -7.64 15.74
C TYR A 406 38.82 -7.46 16.96
N PHE A 407 39.62 -6.40 16.96
CA PHE A 407 40.54 -6.09 18.05
C PHE A 407 40.21 -4.74 18.65
N VAL A 408 39.81 -4.73 19.92
CA VAL A 408 39.62 -3.51 20.71
C VAL A 408 40.95 -3.10 21.31
N SER A 409 41.36 -1.87 21.07
CA SER A 409 42.58 -1.27 21.57
C SER A 409 42.34 0.20 21.90
N GLY A 410 43.40 0.96 22.16
CA GLY A 410 43.29 2.38 22.38
C GLY A 410 44.59 3.00 22.88
N THR A 411 44.53 4.27 23.24
CA THR A 411 45.63 4.98 23.88
C THR A 411 45.12 5.72 25.11
N ILE A 412 45.78 5.52 26.24
CA ILE A 412 45.59 6.36 27.42
C ILE A 412 46.61 7.49 27.38
N ARG A 413 46.18 8.71 27.69
CA ARG A 413 47.02 9.88 27.89
C ARG A 413 46.78 10.44 29.29
N TYR A 414 47.83 10.78 30.02
CA TYR A 414 47.73 11.48 31.31
C TYR A 414 49.00 12.27 31.60
N ARG A 415 48.93 13.20 32.55
CA ARG A 415 50.07 13.90 33.14
C ARG A 415 50.36 13.43 34.54
N GLN A 416 51.65 13.22 34.81
CA GLN A 416 52.17 12.95 36.14
C GLN A 416 53.38 13.85 36.37
N ASN A 417 53.39 14.61 37.48
CA ASN A 417 54.46 15.58 37.78
C ASN A 417 54.77 16.55 36.63
N GLY A 418 53.75 16.94 35.87
CA GLY A 418 53.88 17.85 34.72
C GLY A 418 54.35 17.18 33.42
N ALA A 419 54.82 15.93 33.44
CA ALA A 419 55.20 15.17 32.25
C ALA A 419 53.98 14.47 31.62
N LEU A 420 53.83 14.58 30.30
CA LEU A 420 52.76 13.92 29.55
C LEU A 420 53.19 12.50 29.16
N THR A 421 52.40 11.51 29.56
CA THR A 421 52.60 10.10 29.24
C THR A 421 51.49 9.62 28.30
N ARG A 422 51.85 8.81 27.30
CA ARG A 422 50.91 8.07 26.45
C ARG A 422 51.21 6.58 26.56
N VAL A 423 50.19 5.79 26.86
CA VAL A 423 50.30 4.33 27.00
C VAL A 423 49.36 3.68 25.99
N PRO A 424 49.88 2.97 24.98
CA PRO A 424 49.03 2.17 24.09
C PRO A 424 48.45 0.98 24.85
N LEU A 425 47.16 0.74 24.67
CA LEU A 425 46.48 -0.44 25.18
C LEU A 425 46.72 -1.64 24.26
N ALA A 426 47.02 -2.79 24.86
CA ALA A 426 47.18 -4.02 24.09
C ALA A 426 45.84 -4.40 23.41
N PRO A 427 45.86 -4.79 22.12
CA PRO A 427 44.65 -5.20 21.43
C PRO A 427 44.08 -6.46 22.06
N THR A 428 42.77 -6.45 22.34
CA THR A 428 42.02 -7.58 22.85
C THR A 428 41.03 -8.04 21.79
N ALA A 429 41.06 -9.33 21.45
CA ALA A 429 40.18 -9.90 20.45
C ALA A 429 38.74 -10.02 20.97
N ILE A 430 37.79 -9.60 20.15
CA ILE A 430 36.35 -9.87 20.29
C ILE A 430 35.86 -10.59 19.04
N THR A 431 34.95 -11.55 19.20
CA THR A 431 34.32 -12.24 18.07
C THR A 431 32.91 -11.71 17.92
N VAL A 432 32.66 -11.00 16.84
CA VAL A 432 31.34 -10.47 16.49
C VAL A 432 30.63 -11.51 15.62
N TYR A 433 29.38 -11.83 15.99
CA TYR A 433 28.51 -12.69 15.19
C TYR A 433 27.61 -11.84 14.30
N PRO A 434 27.10 -12.39 13.17
CA PRO A 434 26.19 -11.66 12.31
C PRO A 434 24.96 -11.16 13.06
N LEU A 435 24.47 -9.99 12.67
CA LEU A 435 23.27 -9.37 13.25
C LEU A 435 22.02 -9.69 12.43
N ALA A 436 20.86 -9.62 13.07
CA ALA A 436 19.58 -9.61 12.39
C ALA A 436 19.36 -8.29 11.65
N GLN A 437 18.57 -8.33 10.58
CA GLN A 437 18.13 -7.16 9.80
C GLN A 437 16.63 -7.32 9.56
N LEU A 438 15.82 -6.48 10.22
CA LEU A 438 14.37 -6.62 10.22
C LEU A 438 13.72 -5.69 9.20
N HIS A 439 12.82 -6.24 8.38
CA HIS A 439 11.94 -5.49 7.50
C HIS A 439 10.51 -5.69 7.99
N LEU A 440 9.79 -4.59 8.21
CA LEU A 440 8.42 -4.62 8.71
C LEU A 440 7.46 -4.16 7.61
N THR A 441 6.49 -4.99 7.27
CA THR A 441 5.41 -4.62 6.35
C THR A 441 4.10 -4.66 7.10
N TYR A 442 3.47 -3.50 7.25
CA TYR A 442 2.14 -3.36 7.84
C TYR A 442 1.08 -3.51 6.77
N PHE A 443 -0.04 -4.11 7.13
CA PHE A 443 -1.19 -4.30 6.26
C PHE A 443 -2.41 -3.78 7.00
N HIS A 444 -3.02 -2.72 6.50
CA HIS A 444 -4.11 -2.03 7.18
C HIS A 444 -5.42 -2.17 6.42
N GLU A 445 -6.44 -2.74 7.07
CA GLU A 445 -7.76 -2.89 6.47
C GLU A 445 -8.40 -1.52 6.25
N ARG A 446 -8.60 -1.15 4.98
CA ARG A 446 -9.03 0.21 4.60
C ARG A 446 -10.49 0.47 5.00
N ASP A 447 -11.35 -0.48 4.66
CA ASP A 447 -12.80 -0.35 4.78
C ASP A 447 -13.25 -0.70 6.20
N VAL A 448 -13.83 0.28 6.90
CA VAL A 448 -14.31 0.11 8.29
C VAL A 448 -15.81 0.15 8.32
N LEU A 449 -16.42 -0.96 8.75
CA LEU A 449 -17.86 -1.07 8.97
C LEU A 449 -18.20 -0.75 10.44
N ALA A 450 -19.01 0.27 10.64
CA ALA A 450 -19.57 0.69 11.93
C ALA A 450 -20.80 1.58 11.67
N ASP A 451 -21.22 2.37 12.66
CA ASP A 451 -22.37 3.28 12.60
C ASP A 451 -22.28 4.22 11.38
N ASP A 452 -23.32 4.24 10.54
CA ASP A 452 -23.50 5.17 9.43
C ASP A 452 -24.17 6.45 9.97
N PRO A 453 -23.45 7.58 10.05
CA PRO A 453 -24.01 8.83 10.59
C PRO A 453 -25.17 9.41 9.76
N PHE A 454 -25.50 8.77 8.63
CA PHE A 454 -26.60 9.13 7.73
C PHE A 454 -27.83 8.23 7.85
N THR A 455 -27.83 7.22 8.71
CA THR A 455 -28.99 6.38 9.04
C THR A 455 -29.52 6.76 10.43
N GLU A 456 -30.78 6.39 10.71
CA GLU A 456 -31.36 6.55 12.06
C GLU A 456 -31.05 5.35 12.97
N GLU A 457 -30.77 4.20 12.37
CA GLU A 457 -30.36 2.97 13.05
C GLU A 457 -28.87 3.06 13.40
N VAL A 458 -28.49 2.56 14.58
CA VAL A 458 -27.08 2.49 14.98
C VAL A 458 -26.51 1.14 14.58
N GLU A 459 -25.70 1.09 13.53
CA GLU A 459 -25.10 -0.16 13.08
C GLU A 459 -23.96 -0.63 14.01
N PRO A 460 -23.84 -1.95 14.27
CA PRO A 460 -22.78 -2.47 15.12
C PRO A 460 -21.40 -2.32 14.46
N SER A 461 -20.41 -1.93 15.27
CA SER A 461 -19.00 -1.90 14.86
C SER A 461 -18.44 -3.31 14.61
N VAL A 462 -18.01 -3.56 13.38
CA VAL A 462 -17.36 -4.80 12.95
C VAL A 462 -15.85 -4.69 13.20
N PRO A 463 -15.21 -5.65 13.89
CA PRO A 463 -13.77 -5.64 14.04
C PRO A 463 -13.03 -5.71 12.71
N TYR A 464 -12.01 -4.87 12.53
CA TYR A 464 -11.14 -4.84 11.35
C TYR A 464 -9.67 -4.99 11.77
N SER A 465 -8.80 -5.23 10.79
CA SER A 465 -7.45 -5.76 11.01
C SER A 465 -6.36 -4.73 10.76
N LEU A 466 -5.35 -4.76 11.63
CA LEU A 466 -4.01 -4.23 11.35
C LEU A 466 -3.03 -5.39 11.51
N ALA A 467 -2.48 -5.88 10.39
CA ALA A 467 -1.47 -6.92 10.39
C ALA A 467 -0.06 -6.33 10.23
N VAL A 468 0.94 -7.07 10.70
CA VAL A 468 2.36 -6.78 10.49
C VAL A 468 3.10 -8.09 10.17
N MET A 469 3.88 -8.07 9.11
CA MET A 469 4.86 -9.10 8.78
C MET A 469 6.26 -8.58 9.16
N VAL A 470 7.00 -9.36 9.95
CA VAL A 470 8.36 -9.07 10.39
C VAL A 470 9.30 -10.07 9.76
N ARG A 471 10.05 -9.67 8.73
CA ARG A 471 11.02 -10.52 8.03
C ARG A 471 12.43 -10.24 8.53
N ASN A 472 13.22 -11.28 8.80
CA ASN A 472 14.63 -11.14 9.15
C ASN A 472 15.53 -11.55 7.98
N ASP A 473 16.04 -10.58 7.23
CA ASP A 473 16.96 -10.80 6.10
C ASP A 473 18.43 -10.86 6.55
N GLY A 474 18.69 -10.61 7.83
CA GLY A 474 20.02 -10.69 8.42
C GLY A 474 20.45 -12.13 8.71
N TYR A 475 21.76 -12.33 8.81
CA TYR A 475 22.37 -13.63 9.13
C TYR A 475 22.37 -13.95 10.63
N GLY A 476 21.98 -13.01 11.48
CA GLY A 476 21.78 -13.19 12.93
C GLY A 476 20.32 -13.40 13.32
N ALA A 477 20.07 -13.99 14.49
CA ALA A 477 18.72 -14.11 15.04
C ALA A 477 18.32 -12.81 15.78
N ALA A 478 17.12 -12.30 15.52
CA ALA A 478 16.51 -11.24 16.32
C ALA A 478 15.86 -11.88 17.55
N ARG A 479 16.35 -11.54 18.75
CA ARG A 479 15.90 -12.18 20.00
C ARG A 479 14.85 -11.35 20.71
N ASN A 480 13.84 -12.03 21.25
CA ASN A 480 12.76 -11.44 22.06
C ASN A 480 12.10 -10.21 21.40
N VAL A 481 11.82 -10.32 20.09
CA VAL A 481 11.13 -9.32 19.29
C VAL A 481 9.72 -9.11 19.83
N ARG A 482 9.43 -7.87 20.22
CA ARG A 482 8.12 -7.43 20.68
C ARG A 482 7.78 -6.09 20.06
N ILE A 483 6.54 -5.97 19.57
CA ILE A 483 5.98 -4.70 19.10
C ILE A 483 4.85 -4.33 20.05
N THR A 484 5.04 -3.26 20.81
CA THR A 484 4.01 -2.71 21.69
C THR A 484 3.33 -1.55 21.00
N SER A 485 2.02 -1.66 20.81
CA SER A 485 1.18 -0.63 20.20
C SER A 485 0.58 0.29 21.26
N ALA A 486 0.52 1.60 21.05
CA ALA A 486 -0.37 2.47 21.82
C ALA A 486 -1.84 2.29 21.36
N GLN A 487 -2.81 2.67 22.20
CA GLN A 487 -4.16 2.86 21.68
C GLN A 487 -4.13 3.96 20.61
N PRO A 488 -4.83 3.80 19.47
CA PRO A 488 -4.76 4.76 18.38
C PRO A 488 -5.22 6.15 18.84
N LYS A 489 -4.51 7.20 18.42
CA LYS A 489 -4.88 8.59 18.69
C LYS A 489 -5.36 9.26 17.41
N ILE A 490 -6.45 10.00 17.53
CA ILE A 490 -6.91 10.94 16.51
C ILE A 490 -6.01 12.16 16.55
N VAL A 491 -5.21 12.38 15.51
CA VAL A 491 -4.32 13.55 15.41
C VAL A 491 -4.90 14.68 14.57
N ASP A 492 -5.89 14.36 13.74
CA ASP A 492 -6.68 15.34 12.99
C ASP A 492 -8.15 14.89 12.93
N ASN A 493 -9.06 15.82 13.11
CA ASN A 493 -10.51 15.63 13.08
C ASN A 493 -11.17 16.98 12.83
N GLU A 494 -11.02 17.48 11.61
CA GLU A 494 -11.43 18.82 11.20
C GLU A 494 -12.92 19.12 11.43
N LYS A 495 -13.77 18.09 11.53
CA LYS A 495 -15.22 18.22 11.74
C LYS A 495 -15.66 17.93 13.18
N GLY A 496 -14.74 17.58 14.08
CA GLY A 496 -15.06 17.27 15.47
C GLY A 496 -16.00 16.07 15.62
N LEU A 497 -15.92 15.09 14.71
CA LEU A 497 -16.69 13.86 14.80
C LEU A 497 -16.31 13.09 16.07
N PHE A 498 -17.29 12.55 16.79
CA PHE A 498 -17.02 11.66 17.93
C PHE A 498 -16.64 10.27 17.42
N VAL A 499 -15.44 10.17 16.85
CA VAL A 499 -14.81 8.89 16.46
C VAL A 499 -13.94 8.43 17.61
N ASP A 500 -14.04 7.15 17.98
CA ASP A 500 -13.14 6.50 18.92
C ASP A 500 -12.64 5.18 18.33
N PHE A 501 -11.41 4.80 18.68
CA PHE A 501 -10.78 3.59 18.19
C PHE A 501 -10.27 2.74 19.34
N GLN A 502 -10.53 1.43 19.26
CA GLN A 502 -10.11 0.51 20.30
C GLN A 502 -9.45 -0.72 19.71
N ILE A 503 -8.22 -1.01 20.14
CA ILE A 503 -7.63 -2.34 19.97
C ILE A 503 -8.29 -3.30 20.98
N ILE A 504 -8.97 -4.32 20.47
CA ILE A 504 -9.73 -5.28 21.27
C ILE A 504 -9.02 -6.61 21.47
N ALA A 505 -8.10 -6.98 20.56
CA ALA A 505 -7.31 -8.19 20.66
C ALA A 505 -6.03 -8.14 19.80
N THR A 506 -5.05 -8.96 20.16
CA THR A 506 -3.82 -9.22 19.40
C THR A 506 -3.66 -10.72 19.17
N GLN A 507 -3.22 -11.10 17.98
CA GLN A 507 -2.83 -12.45 17.57
C GLN A 507 -1.41 -12.41 17.01
N VAL A 508 -0.62 -13.47 17.29
CA VAL A 508 0.74 -13.64 16.74
C VAL A 508 0.89 -15.06 16.25
N ASN A 509 1.39 -15.25 15.02
CA ASN A 509 1.65 -16.53 14.38
C ASN A 509 0.47 -17.51 14.49
N GLY A 510 -0.75 -17.05 14.15
CA GLY A 510 -1.96 -17.87 14.18
C GLY A 510 -2.49 -18.23 15.58
N GLN A 511 -1.85 -17.80 16.68
CA GLN A 511 -2.31 -18.13 18.04
C GLN A 511 -3.59 -17.38 18.45
N ASN A 512 -4.26 -17.86 19.51
CA ASN A 512 -5.51 -17.29 20.01
C ASN A 512 -5.39 -15.78 20.29
N LEU A 513 -6.42 -15.05 19.87
CA LEU A 513 -6.59 -13.62 20.14
C LEU A 513 -6.62 -13.34 21.65
N VAL A 514 -5.68 -12.52 22.12
CA VAL A 514 -5.61 -12.07 23.53
C VAL A 514 -5.82 -10.56 23.61
N PRO A 515 -6.60 -10.04 24.58
CA PRO A 515 -6.68 -8.60 24.84
C PRO A 515 -5.32 -8.07 25.31
N SER A 516 -4.52 -7.61 24.36
CA SER A 516 -3.18 -7.08 24.55
C SER A 516 -2.95 -5.98 23.54
N LEU A 517 -2.09 -5.03 23.89
CA LEU A 517 -1.53 -4.05 22.97
C LEU A 517 -0.18 -4.50 22.38
N THR A 518 0.43 -5.53 22.99
CA THR A 518 1.74 -6.04 22.62
C THR A 518 1.62 -7.32 21.80
N ALA A 519 2.21 -7.31 20.61
CA ALA A 519 2.51 -8.48 19.80
C ALA A 519 3.90 -9.02 20.20
N ASN A 520 3.95 -10.24 20.71
CA ASN A 520 5.18 -10.89 21.17
C ASN A 520 5.59 -11.99 20.19
N PHE A 521 6.59 -11.72 19.36
CA PHE A 521 7.08 -12.63 18.32
C PHE A 521 8.12 -13.62 18.84
N GLY A 522 8.75 -13.34 19.99
CA GLY A 522 9.82 -14.17 20.52
C GLY A 522 11.09 -14.03 19.67
N ASP A 523 11.75 -15.14 19.34
CA ASP A 523 12.96 -15.12 18.52
C ASP A 523 12.61 -15.31 17.04
N ILE A 524 13.13 -14.45 16.17
CA ILE A 524 13.01 -14.56 14.71
C ILE A 524 14.39 -14.89 14.15
N GLY A 525 14.57 -16.12 13.68
CA GLY A 525 15.84 -16.60 13.13
C GLY A 525 16.18 -15.96 11.76
N PRO A 526 17.40 -16.18 11.25
CA PRO A 526 17.80 -15.75 9.91
C PRO A 526 16.86 -16.33 8.82
N GLY A 527 16.36 -15.47 7.93
CA GLY A 527 15.42 -15.84 6.86
C GLY A 527 14.02 -16.22 7.34
N GLN A 528 13.71 -16.07 8.63
CA GLN A 528 12.37 -16.35 9.16
C GLN A 528 11.48 -15.11 9.17
N ILE A 529 10.18 -15.37 9.20
CA ILE A 529 9.12 -14.38 9.25
C ILE A 529 8.26 -14.62 10.50
N GLY A 530 7.81 -13.53 11.12
CA GLY A 530 6.75 -13.54 12.14
C GLY A 530 5.59 -12.66 11.70
N ILE A 531 4.36 -13.09 11.96
CA ILE A 531 3.14 -12.36 11.59
C ILE A 531 2.35 -12.02 12.84
N GLY A 532 1.97 -10.75 12.98
CA GLY A 532 1.15 -10.23 14.04
C GLY A 532 -0.12 -9.58 13.49
N ARG A 533 -1.20 -9.59 14.27
CA ARG A 533 -2.48 -8.96 13.93
C ARG A 533 -3.08 -8.30 15.16
N TRP A 534 -3.48 -7.05 15.04
CA TRP A 534 -4.37 -6.36 15.98
C TRP A 534 -5.78 -6.30 15.39
N LEU A 535 -6.78 -6.56 16.21
CA LEU A 535 -8.19 -6.29 15.90
C LEU A 535 -8.59 -4.95 16.50
N LEU A 536 -9.14 -4.10 15.65
CA LEU A 536 -9.59 -2.76 15.99
C LEU A 536 -11.10 -2.63 15.83
N LYS A 537 -11.71 -1.72 16.58
CA LYS A 537 -13.08 -1.24 16.38
C LYS A 537 -13.07 0.26 16.23
N SER A 538 -14.01 0.77 15.43
CA SER A 538 -14.32 2.19 15.31
C SER A 538 -15.77 2.47 15.66
N THR A 539 -16.07 3.66 16.16
CA THR A 539 -17.45 4.09 16.42
C THR A 539 -18.20 4.55 15.18
N LEU A 540 -17.52 4.93 14.08
CA LEU A 540 -18.15 5.36 12.82
C LEU A 540 -17.55 4.58 11.64
N GLN A 541 -18.38 4.29 10.63
CA GLN A 541 -17.88 3.71 9.38
C GLN A 541 -17.04 4.72 8.60
N GLY A 542 -16.12 4.23 7.78
CA GLY A 542 -15.32 5.08 6.93
C GLY A 542 -14.18 4.36 6.22
N LEU A 543 -13.29 5.18 5.66
CA LEU A 543 -12.06 4.76 4.99
C LEU A 543 -10.88 5.36 5.73
N PHE A 544 -9.87 4.55 6.01
CA PHE A 544 -8.57 5.08 6.38
C PHE A 544 -7.82 5.55 5.14
N VAL A 545 -7.31 6.78 5.19
CA VAL A 545 -6.55 7.41 4.09
C VAL A 545 -5.11 7.71 4.47
N ASP A 546 -4.75 7.62 5.75
CA ASP A 546 -3.40 7.92 6.23
C ASP A 546 -3.14 7.20 7.57
N TYR A 547 -2.06 6.42 7.58
CA TYR A 547 -1.54 5.70 8.75
C TYR A 547 -0.05 6.00 8.88
N SER A 548 0.38 6.36 10.09
CA SER A 548 1.81 6.50 10.40
C SER A 548 2.16 5.65 11.61
N ALA A 549 3.19 4.82 11.47
CA ALA A 549 3.82 4.12 12.57
C ALA A 549 5.20 4.75 12.82
N ASP A 550 5.37 5.35 13.99
CA ASP A 550 6.66 5.83 14.47
C ASP A 550 7.32 4.72 15.30
N PHE A 551 8.59 4.41 15.01
CA PHE A 551 9.33 3.35 15.69
C PHE A 551 10.42 3.91 16.57
N LYS A 552 10.44 3.49 17.82
CA LYS A 552 11.58 3.66 18.70
C LYS A 552 12.19 2.31 19.02
N HIS A 553 13.48 2.17 18.75
CA HIS A 553 14.26 1.07 19.25
C HIS A 553 14.74 1.41 20.66
N LEU A 554 14.13 0.77 21.65
CA LEU A 554 14.59 0.80 23.03
C LEU A 554 15.32 -0.52 23.29
N ASP A 555 16.58 -0.43 23.70
CA ASP A 555 17.27 -1.59 24.23
C ASP A 555 16.81 -1.89 25.67
N GLY A 556 17.33 -2.96 26.28
CA GLY A 556 17.00 -3.32 27.67
C GLY A 556 17.38 -2.27 28.73
N LEU A 557 17.98 -1.14 28.34
CA LEU A 557 18.45 -0.04 29.19
C LEU A 557 17.74 1.30 28.89
N GLY A 558 16.90 1.37 27.86
CA GLY A 558 16.04 2.53 27.56
C GLY A 558 16.71 3.67 26.78
N GLU A 559 17.83 3.42 26.10
CA GLU A 559 18.50 4.40 25.24
C GLU A 559 18.14 4.22 23.76
N GLU A 560 17.95 5.33 23.03
CA GLU A 560 17.74 5.32 21.57
C GLU A 560 19.06 4.88 20.87
N ARG A 561 19.07 3.68 20.27
CA ARG A 561 20.26 3.06 19.64
C ARG A 561 20.02 2.74 18.17
N ALA A 562 21.09 2.56 17.36
CA ALA A 562 20.98 2.28 15.92
C ALA A 562 20.11 1.05 15.66
N SER A 563 18.97 1.27 15.02
CA SER A 563 17.95 0.25 14.79
C SER A 563 18.46 -0.85 13.86
N ILE A 564 18.09 -2.11 14.15
CA ILE A 564 18.25 -3.21 13.19
C ILE A 564 17.07 -3.31 12.22
N ILE A 565 16.02 -2.50 12.44
CA ILE A 565 14.91 -2.34 11.50
C ILE A 565 15.45 -1.52 10.30
N GLN A 566 15.47 -2.15 9.13
CA GLN A 566 15.99 -1.58 7.90
C GLN A 566 14.92 -0.81 7.12
N SER A 567 13.68 -1.30 7.13
CA SER A 567 12.54 -0.61 6.49
C SER A 567 11.24 -0.86 7.26
N VAL A 568 10.33 0.10 7.11
CA VAL A 568 8.93 -0.05 7.45
C VAL A 568 8.10 0.39 6.26
N GLU A 569 7.19 -0.47 5.84
CA GLU A 569 6.26 -0.24 4.75
C GLU A 569 4.83 -0.45 5.25
N ILE A 570 3.88 0.23 4.63
CA ILE A 570 2.45 0.09 4.94
C ILE A 570 1.73 -0.17 3.62
N LYS A 571 0.88 -1.20 3.61
CA LYS A 571 0.10 -1.66 2.48
C LYS A 571 -1.39 -1.62 2.80
N GLU A 572 -2.19 -1.37 1.78
CA GLU A 572 -3.65 -1.37 1.89
C GLU A 572 -4.19 -2.80 1.83
N LEU A 573 -4.76 -3.26 2.94
CA LEU A 573 -5.29 -4.62 3.06
C LEU A 573 -6.76 -4.65 2.61
N ILE A 574 -7.06 -5.48 1.62
CA ILE A 574 -8.43 -5.83 1.25
C ILE A 574 -8.98 -6.86 2.23
N ARG A 575 -8.20 -7.91 2.49
CA ARG A 575 -8.62 -9.00 3.37
C ARG A 575 -7.44 -9.86 3.83
N LEU A 576 -7.49 -10.31 5.08
CA LEU A 576 -6.67 -11.45 5.52
C LEU A 576 -7.36 -12.75 5.09
N VAL A 577 -6.62 -13.64 4.45
CA VAL A 577 -7.11 -14.95 4.01
C VAL A 577 -6.21 -16.04 4.59
N GLU A 578 -6.75 -17.21 4.90
CA GLU A 578 -5.97 -18.40 5.24
C GLU A 578 -6.03 -19.34 4.04
N LEU A 579 -4.96 -19.47 3.28
CA LEU A 579 -5.00 -20.28 2.06
C LEU A 579 -5.04 -21.78 2.39
N GLU A 580 -5.76 -22.54 1.56
CA GLU A 580 -5.96 -23.97 1.78
C GLU A 580 -5.10 -24.82 0.82
N GLY A 581 -4.97 -26.12 1.12
CA GLY A 581 -4.35 -27.08 0.21
C GLY A 581 -2.82 -27.01 0.20
N ALA A 582 -2.21 -26.69 -0.95
CA ALA A 582 -0.75 -26.66 -1.08
C ALA A 582 -0.10 -25.42 -0.42
N PHE A 583 -0.90 -24.40 -0.15
CA PHE A 583 -0.49 -23.14 0.46
C PHE A 583 -0.83 -23.07 1.96
N ASP A 584 -1.50 -24.08 2.51
CA ASP A 584 -1.87 -24.12 3.93
C ASP A 584 -0.64 -24.31 4.82
N ASP A 585 -0.28 -23.25 5.53
CA ASP A 585 0.77 -23.24 6.55
C ASP A 585 0.23 -22.84 7.94
N GLY A 586 -1.10 -22.70 8.07
CA GLY A 586 -1.78 -22.26 9.28
C GLY A 586 -1.53 -20.80 9.68
N LEU A 587 -0.97 -19.98 8.78
CA LEU A 587 -0.79 -18.54 8.96
C LEU A 587 -1.68 -17.77 7.98
N PRO A 588 -2.06 -16.53 8.33
CA PRO A 588 -2.83 -15.70 7.41
C PRO A 588 -1.93 -15.05 6.36
N ASP A 589 -2.44 -15.00 5.14
CA ASP A 589 -1.93 -14.28 3.98
C ASP A 589 -2.70 -12.97 3.78
N MET A 590 -2.11 -12.02 3.07
CA MET A 590 -2.65 -10.66 2.92
C MET A 590 -3.01 -10.40 1.47
N LEU A 591 -4.31 -10.32 1.18
CA LEU A 591 -4.83 -9.85 -0.10
C LEU A 591 -4.83 -8.32 -0.10
N VAL A 592 -4.07 -7.72 -1.00
CA VAL A 592 -3.62 -6.32 -0.92
C VAL A 592 -3.91 -5.59 -2.22
N ASN A 593 -4.19 -4.29 -2.09
CA ASN A 593 -4.18 -3.33 -3.18
C ASN A 593 -2.88 -2.51 -3.08
N ASP A 594 -1.81 -2.96 -3.75
CA ASP A 594 -0.54 -2.20 -3.76
C ASP A 594 -0.57 -1.03 -4.75
N PHE A 595 -1.54 -1.04 -5.67
CA PHE A 595 -1.69 -0.09 -6.74
C PHE A 595 -3.03 0.68 -6.62
N PRO A 596 -3.03 1.83 -5.92
CA PRO A 596 -4.27 2.53 -5.60
C PRO A 596 -5.13 2.85 -6.82
N ASP A 597 -6.36 2.35 -6.82
CA ASP A 597 -7.32 2.48 -7.91
C ASP A 597 -8.70 2.93 -7.41
N ILE A 598 -9.57 3.36 -8.33
CA ILE A 598 -10.92 3.85 -7.97
C ILE A 598 -11.83 2.72 -7.47
N GLN A 599 -11.61 1.52 -7.98
CA GLN A 599 -12.45 0.36 -7.73
C GLN A 599 -11.99 -0.43 -6.51
N ASP A 600 -10.81 -0.16 -5.97
CA ASP A 600 -10.20 -0.90 -4.89
C ASP A 600 -10.14 -2.41 -5.14
N LEU A 601 -9.38 -2.77 -6.16
CA LEU A 601 -9.23 -4.14 -6.59
C LEU A 601 -7.87 -4.65 -6.15
N PRO A 602 -7.77 -5.86 -5.56
CA PRO A 602 -6.49 -6.40 -5.16
C PRO A 602 -5.62 -6.72 -6.37
N ASP A 603 -4.34 -6.40 -6.30
CA ASP A 603 -3.35 -6.71 -7.35
C ASP A 603 -2.25 -7.66 -6.86
N ALA A 604 -2.14 -7.85 -5.53
CA ALA A 604 -1.11 -8.63 -4.90
C ALA A 604 -1.67 -9.50 -3.77
N LEU A 605 -1.08 -10.68 -3.63
CA LEU A 605 -1.28 -11.58 -2.52
C LEU A 605 0.07 -11.81 -1.85
N TYR A 606 0.24 -11.25 -0.67
CA TYR A 606 1.44 -11.45 0.14
C TYR A 606 1.25 -12.74 0.95
N LEU A 607 2.06 -13.74 0.61
CA LEU A 607 2.06 -15.01 1.30
C LEU A 607 2.83 -14.90 2.61
N SER A 608 2.41 -15.70 3.59
CA SER A 608 3.01 -15.78 4.93
C SER A 608 4.51 -16.13 4.92
N ASP A 609 5.00 -16.77 3.86
CA ASP A 609 6.41 -17.09 3.62
C ASP A 609 7.23 -15.91 3.05
N GLY A 610 6.58 -14.77 2.83
CA GLY A 610 7.17 -13.53 2.34
C GLY A 610 7.26 -13.42 0.82
N SER A 611 6.80 -14.42 0.08
CA SER A 611 6.59 -14.30 -1.37
C SER A 611 5.36 -13.44 -1.68
N VAL A 612 5.37 -12.82 -2.86
CA VAL A 612 4.29 -11.94 -3.32
C VAL A 612 3.85 -12.43 -4.69
N GLU A 613 2.57 -12.78 -4.79
CA GLU A 613 1.98 -13.31 -6.01
C GLU A 613 1.04 -12.28 -6.65
N PRO A 614 1.07 -12.11 -7.98
CA PRO A 614 0.14 -11.22 -8.66
C PRO A 614 -1.28 -11.80 -8.64
N VAL A 615 -2.28 -10.94 -8.48
CA VAL A 615 -3.70 -11.32 -8.44
C VAL A 615 -4.40 -10.81 -9.70
N ALA A 616 -4.93 -11.73 -10.50
CA ALA A 616 -5.66 -11.40 -11.70
C ALA A 616 -7.12 -11.04 -11.37
N ILE A 617 -7.62 -9.90 -11.86
CA ILE A 617 -8.98 -9.44 -11.56
C ILE A 617 -10.01 -9.90 -12.58
N GLN A 618 -11.16 -10.37 -12.10
CA GLN A 618 -12.34 -10.66 -12.89
C GLN A 618 -13.62 -10.05 -12.28
N THR A 619 -14.25 -9.13 -13.02
CA THR A 619 -15.49 -8.44 -12.60
C THR A 619 -16.72 -8.88 -13.39
N THR A 620 -16.57 -9.88 -14.25
CA THR A 620 -17.65 -10.43 -15.10
C THR A 620 -17.86 -11.91 -14.83
N GLY A 621 -19.12 -12.32 -14.70
CA GLY A 621 -19.54 -13.70 -14.49
C GLY A 621 -21.06 -13.81 -14.57
N GLU A 622 -21.55 -15.02 -14.83
CA GLU A 622 -22.97 -15.31 -14.98
C GLU A 622 -23.44 -16.34 -13.95
N PHE A 623 -24.54 -16.02 -13.27
CA PHE A 623 -25.23 -16.94 -12.37
C PHE A 623 -26.34 -17.66 -13.13
N THR A 624 -26.35 -18.98 -13.06
CA THR A 624 -27.41 -19.84 -13.60
C THR A 624 -28.25 -20.40 -12.45
N GLY A 625 -29.57 -20.23 -12.55
CA GLY A 625 -30.53 -20.57 -11.50
C GLY A 625 -31.15 -19.33 -10.86
N ALA A 626 -32.06 -19.53 -9.91
CA ALA A 626 -32.63 -18.47 -9.09
C ALA A 626 -32.86 -19.01 -7.68
N LEU A 627 -32.57 -18.21 -6.66
CA LEU A 627 -32.76 -18.62 -5.27
C LEU A 627 -34.25 -18.58 -4.90
N ALA A 628 -34.70 -19.64 -4.25
CA ALA A 628 -36.02 -19.78 -3.65
C ALA A 628 -35.92 -20.69 -2.41
N PRO A 629 -36.90 -20.68 -1.50
CA PRO A 629 -36.88 -21.54 -0.30
C PRO A 629 -36.67 -23.04 -0.57
N ASP A 630 -37.04 -23.52 -1.76
CA ASP A 630 -36.87 -24.88 -2.25
C ASP A 630 -35.71 -25.04 -3.26
N GLN A 631 -35.03 -23.96 -3.62
CA GLN A 631 -33.91 -23.91 -4.56
C GLN A 631 -32.78 -23.07 -3.96
N LEU A 632 -31.87 -23.74 -3.26
CA LEU A 632 -30.78 -23.11 -2.51
C LEU A 632 -29.40 -23.27 -3.19
N GLU A 633 -29.39 -23.65 -4.46
CA GLU A 633 -28.15 -23.87 -5.21
C GLU A 633 -28.14 -23.03 -6.50
N LEU A 634 -27.03 -22.33 -6.74
CA LEU A 634 -26.72 -21.59 -7.96
C LEU A 634 -25.44 -22.12 -8.59
N THR A 635 -25.32 -21.98 -9.91
CA THR A 635 -24.04 -22.17 -10.61
C THR A 635 -23.49 -20.82 -11.03
N LEU A 636 -22.26 -20.51 -10.63
CA LEU A 636 -21.49 -19.38 -11.15
C LEU A 636 -20.61 -19.86 -12.32
N VAL A 637 -20.65 -19.15 -13.45
CA VAL A 637 -19.75 -19.34 -14.59
C VAL A 637 -18.97 -18.05 -14.84
N ALA A 638 -17.66 -18.19 -14.92
CA ALA A 638 -16.67 -17.14 -15.15
C ALA A 638 -15.62 -17.66 -16.15
N THR A 639 -14.61 -16.84 -16.43
CA THR A 639 -13.53 -17.18 -17.36
C THR A 639 -12.45 -17.96 -16.59
N PRO A 640 -12.05 -19.16 -17.04
CA PRO A 640 -10.96 -19.87 -16.39
C PRO A 640 -9.65 -19.08 -16.48
N ARG A 641 -8.86 -19.08 -15.40
CA ARG A 641 -7.57 -18.38 -15.33
C ARG A 641 -6.57 -19.19 -14.53
N ALA A 642 -5.31 -19.17 -14.97
CA ALA A 642 -4.20 -19.76 -14.23
C ALA A 642 -3.67 -18.77 -13.18
N GLY A 643 -3.04 -19.30 -12.13
CA GLY A 643 -2.56 -18.51 -11.00
C GLY A 643 -3.68 -17.94 -10.12
N TRP A 644 -3.37 -16.95 -9.30
CA TRP A 644 -4.33 -16.32 -8.40
C TRP A 644 -5.31 -15.43 -9.15
N THR A 645 -6.60 -15.65 -8.95
CA THR A 645 -7.67 -14.86 -9.54
C THR A 645 -8.65 -14.40 -8.47
N TYR A 646 -8.98 -13.12 -8.49
CA TYR A 646 -10.00 -12.52 -7.64
C TYR A 646 -11.23 -12.15 -8.47
N LEU A 647 -12.38 -12.68 -8.06
CA LEU A 647 -13.68 -12.38 -8.64
C LEU A 647 -14.43 -11.43 -7.73
N ARG A 648 -14.95 -10.33 -8.29
CA ARG A 648 -15.90 -9.44 -7.62
C ARG A 648 -17.12 -9.21 -8.49
N LEU A 649 -18.24 -9.83 -8.11
CA LEU A 649 -19.46 -9.89 -8.91
C LEU A 649 -20.65 -9.31 -8.12
N PRO A 650 -21.69 -8.80 -8.78
CA PRO A 650 -22.97 -8.56 -8.13
C PRO A 650 -23.48 -9.86 -7.49
N ASP A 651 -23.79 -9.81 -6.19
CA ASP A 651 -24.32 -10.98 -5.49
C ASP A 651 -25.80 -11.18 -5.83
N PRO A 652 -26.20 -12.37 -6.34
CA PRO A 652 -27.59 -12.66 -6.70
C PRO A 652 -28.50 -12.88 -5.49
N ALA A 653 -27.95 -13.06 -4.28
CA ALA A 653 -28.72 -13.34 -3.07
C ALA A 653 -29.19 -12.06 -2.34
N ASP A 654 -30.43 -12.08 -1.86
CA ASP A 654 -30.94 -11.08 -0.90
C ASP A 654 -30.63 -11.50 0.55
N ASP A 655 -31.05 -10.69 1.52
CA ASP A 655 -30.71 -10.90 2.95
C ASP A 655 -31.38 -12.15 3.55
N ARG A 656 -32.30 -12.80 2.83
CA ARG A 656 -32.95 -14.04 3.29
C ARG A 656 -32.09 -15.28 3.05
N PHE A 657 -31.03 -15.17 2.25
CA PHE A 657 -30.18 -16.30 1.90
C PHE A 657 -28.74 -16.05 2.37
N GLU A 658 -28.21 -16.98 3.15
CA GLU A 658 -26.82 -16.99 3.59
C GLU A 658 -26.02 -17.95 2.71
N LEU A 659 -24.87 -17.52 2.18
CA LEU A 659 -23.99 -18.41 1.44
C LEU A 659 -23.25 -19.29 2.46
N VAL A 660 -23.31 -20.61 2.31
CA VAL A 660 -22.71 -21.55 3.27
C VAL A 660 -21.64 -22.43 2.66
N GLU A 661 -21.64 -22.62 1.33
CA GLU A 661 -20.65 -23.46 0.67
C GLU A 661 -20.42 -23.00 -0.78
N VAL A 662 -19.15 -23.04 -1.21
CA VAL A 662 -18.78 -22.91 -2.62
C VAL A 662 -17.93 -24.10 -3.03
N LEU A 663 -18.35 -24.79 -4.08
CA LEU A 663 -17.73 -26.01 -4.58
C LEU A 663 -17.13 -25.80 -5.97
N ARG A 664 -15.89 -26.22 -6.12
CA ARG A 664 -15.21 -26.35 -7.42
C ARG A 664 -15.63 -27.65 -8.13
N PRO A 665 -15.49 -27.74 -9.47
CA PRO A 665 -15.88 -28.93 -10.23
C PRO A 665 -15.02 -30.16 -9.95
N ASP A 666 -13.81 -29.97 -9.41
CA ASP A 666 -12.90 -31.01 -8.95
C ASP A 666 -13.27 -31.56 -7.55
N GLY A 667 -14.28 -30.98 -6.90
CA GLY A 667 -14.77 -31.37 -5.58
C GLY A 667 -14.11 -30.65 -4.41
N ALA A 668 -13.18 -29.72 -4.66
CA ALA A 668 -12.64 -28.86 -3.62
C ALA A 668 -13.69 -27.83 -3.15
N THR A 669 -13.76 -27.61 -1.84
CA THR A 669 -14.59 -26.54 -1.25
C THR A 669 -13.73 -25.29 -1.08
N LEU A 670 -14.31 -24.12 -1.33
CA LEU A 670 -13.69 -22.84 -0.99
C LEU A 670 -14.32 -22.31 0.30
N GLY A 671 -13.49 -21.97 1.28
CA GLY A 671 -13.93 -21.51 2.60
C GLY A 671 -14.75 -20.20 2.54
N VAL A 672 -16.04 -20.30 2.87
CA VAL A 672 -16.92 -19.12 3.05
C VAL A 672 -16.59 -18.43 4.37
N GLY A 673 -16.50 -17.10 4.33
CA GLY A 673 -15.96 -16.28 5.42
C GLY A 673 -14.44 -16.13 5.38
N ASN A 674 -13.74 -16.87 4.51
CA ASN A 674 -12.31 -16.81 4.30
C ASN A 674 -11.99 -16.29 2.89
N VAL A 675 -11.71 -17.19 1.93
CA VAL A 675 -11.43 -16.85 0.52
C VAL A 675 -12.69 -16.54 -0.30
N VAL A 676 -13.88 -16.84 0.23
CA VAL A 676 -15.17 -16.40 -0.32
C VAL A 676 -15.91 -15.55 0.70
N TRP A 677 -16.35 -14.35 0.34
CA TRP A 677 -17.12 -13.50 1.23
C TRP A 677 -18.10 -12.61 0.47
N ARG A 678 -18.98 -11.95 1.21
CA ARG A 678 -20.00 -11.04 0.70
C ARG A 678 -19.88 -9.70 1.39
N THR A 679 -20.16 -8.63 0.66
CA THR A 679 -20.31 -7.27 1.20
C THR A 679 -21.65 -6.68 0.78
N ASP A 680 -22.19 -5.74 1.55
CA ASP A 680 -23.46 -5.06 1.30
C ASP A 680 -23.29 -3.66 0.69
N ARG A 681 -22.05 -3.15 0.70
CA ARG A 681 -21.65 -1.84 0.20
C ARG A 681 -20.22 -1.88 -0.31
N THR A 682 -19.90 -0.93 -1.19
CA THR A 682 -18.55 -0.69 -1.69
C THR A 682 -18.12 0.72 -1.31
N PHE A 683 -16.98 0.86 -0.65
CA PHE A 683 -16.39 2.14 -0.35
C PHE A 683 -15.57 2.61 -1.56
N ILE A 684 -15.84 3.84 -2.02
CA ILE A 684 -15.28 4.35 -3.28
C ILE A 684 -14.29 5.52 -3.09
N GLY A 685 -13.98 5.90 -1.85
CA GLY A 685 -13.02 6.97 -1.57
C GLY A 685 -13.50 8.39 -1.88
N GLY A 686 -12.54 9.34 -1.89
CA GLY A 686 -12.76 10.71 -2.34
C GLY A 686 -13.78 11.53 -1.54
N GLY A 687 -14.09 11.15 -0.29
CA GLY A 687 -15.11 11.80 0.54
C GLY A 687 -16.56 11.52 0.10
N LYS A 688 -16.78 10.49 -0.71
CA LYS A 688 -18.11 10.07 -1.18
C LYS A 688 -18.71 9.03 -0.21
N ARG A 689 -20.04 8.91 -0.20
CA ARG A 689 -20.72 7.85 0.58
C ARG A 689 -20.44 6.48 -0.04
N PRO A 690 -20.39 5.42 0.77
CA PRO A 690 -20.38 4.05 0.23
C PRO A 690 -21.57 3.84 -0.71
N VAL A 691 -21.32 3.13 -1.81
CA VAL A 691 -22.38 2.69 -2.72
C VAL A 691 -23.02 1.44 -2.11
N MET A 692 -24.32 1.50 -1.81
CA MET A 692 -25.05 0.34 -1.31
C MET A 692 -25.28 -0.65 -2.44
N GLU A 693 -24.49 -1.73 -2.44
CA GLU A 693 -24.53 -2.78 -3.44
C GLU A 693 -23.99 -4.08 -2.87
N ARG A 694 -24.71 -5.18 -3.11
CA ARG A 694 -24.27 -6.50 -2.66
C ARG A 694 -23.25 -7.07 -3.63
N ARG A 695 -22.08 -7.43 -3.12
CA ARG A 695 -21.00 -8.05 -3.90
C ARG A 695 -20.63 -9.40 -3.34
N LEU A 696 -20.41 -10.35 -4.25
CA LEU A 696 -19.75 -11.62 -3.97
C LEU A 696 -18.27 -11.48 -4.33
N HIS A 697 -17.41 -11.88 -3.41
CA HIS A 697 -15.97 -11.89 -3.56
C HIS A 697 -15.46 -13.33 -3.46
N LEU A 698 -14.56 -13.73 -4.37
CA LEU A 698 -13.99 -15.08 -4.41
C LEU A 698 -12.54 -14.99 -4.87
N LEU A 699 -11.61 -15.44 -4.03
CA LEU A 699 -10.20 -15.64 -4.36
C LEU A 699 -9.96 -17.13 -4.63
N ASP A 700 -9.33 -17.48 -5.75
CA ASP A 700 -9.04 -18.87 -6.12
C ASP A 700 -7.72 -18.97 -6.90
N HIS A 701 -7.03 -20.10 -6.72
CA HIS A 701 -5.82 -20.43 -7.46
C HIS A 701 -6.14 -21.43 -8.57
N ASP A 702 -5.69 -21.13 -9.80
CA ASP A 702 -6.03 -21.87 -11.02
C ASP A 702 -7.54 -22.04 -11.17
N SER A 703 -8.25 -20.90 -11.17
CA SER A 703 -9.71 -20.84 -11.23
C SER A 703 -10.25 -21.65 -12.43
N PRO A 704 -11.12 -22.65 -12.19
CA PRO A 704 -11.77 -23.41 -13.26
C PRO A 704 -12.86 -22.61 -13.99
N GLY A 705 -13.18 -21.39 -13.53
CA GLY A 705 -14.23 -20.55 -14.08
C GLY A 705 -15.65 -21.12 -13.88
N ARG A 706 -15.85 -22.10 -13.00
CA ARG A 706 -17.18 -22.67 -12.73
C ARG A 706 -17.29 -23.12 -11.29
N TYR A 707 -18.34 -22.70 -10.59
CA TYR A 707 -18.56 -22.98 -9.17
C TYR A 707 -20.03 -23.33 -8.89
N THR A 708 -20.26 -24.22 -7.93
CA THR A 708 -21.58 -24.47 -7.35
C THR A 708 -21.66 -23.75 -6.00
N LEU A 709 -22.59 -22.82 -5.86
CA LEU A 709 -22.82 -22.05 -4.64
C LEU A 709 -24.05 -22.61 -3.93
N ARG A 710 -23.93 -22.98 -2.67
CA ARG A 710 -25.05 -23.41 -1.83
C ARG A 710 -25.34 -22.40 -0.73
N TYR A 711 -26.63 -22.16 -0.56
CA TYR A 711 -27.18 -21.21 0.38
C TYR A 711 -28.04 -21.92 1.44
N GLU A 712 -28.31 -21.21 2.53
CA GLU A 712 -29.32 -21.55 3.52
C GLU A 712 -30.26 -20.36 3.72
N MET A 713 -31.48 -20.60 4.20
CA MET A 713 -32.34 -19.50 4.61
C MET A 713 -31.85 -18.90 5.92
N ARG A 714 -31.63 -17.59 5.94
CA ARG A 714 -31.31 -16.85 7.15
C ARG A 714 -32.53 -16.85 8.08
N ALA A 715 -32.32 -17.16 9.35
CA ALA A 715 -33.35 -16.98 10.37
C ALA A 715 -33.57 -15.48 10.62
N GLU A 716 -34.82 -15.03 10.63
CA GLU A 716 -35.14 -13.64 11.01
C GLU A 716 -34.62 -13.36 12.43
N PRO A 717 -33.92 -12.24 12.66
CA PRO A 717 -33.47 -11.88 14.00
C PRO A 717 -34.66 -11.69 14.94
N ASP A 718 -34.55 -12.24 16.16
CA ASP A 718 -35.52 -12.00 17.22
C ASP A 718 -35.35 -10.57 17.75
N LEU A 719 -36.36 -9.74 17.52
CA LEU A 719 -36.41 -8.32 17.95
C LEU A 719 -37.49 -8.10 19.02
N THR A 720 -38.08 -9.17 19.55
CA THR A 720 -39.22 -9.10 20.46
C THR A 720 -38.73 -9.13 21.90
N PRO A 721 -38.85 -8.04 22.69
CA PRO A 721 -38.43 -8.08 24.08
C PRO A 721 -39.22 -9.12 24.89
N PRO A 722 -38.57 -9.80 25.84
CA PRO A 722 -39.26 -10.70 26.76
C PRO A 722 -40.18 -9.94 27.71
N THR A 723 -41.00 -10.67 28.45
CA THR A 723 -41.84 -10.13 29.54
C THR A 723 -41.55 -10.88 30.84
N SER A 724 -41.57 -10.18 31.97
CA SER A 724 -41.38 -10.76 33.30
C SER A 724 -42.21 -10.07 34.37
N ALA A 725 -42.37 -10.73 35.51
CA ALA A 725 -42.95 -10.11 36.69
C ALA A 725 -42.46 -10.77 37.98
N VAL A 726 -42.33 -9.97 39.04
CA VAL A 726 -42.24 -10.48 40.42
C VAL A 726 -43.63 -10.95 40.86
N ALA A 727 -43.69 -12.17 41.41
CA ALA A 727 -44.93 -12.76 41.93
C ALA A 727 -45.54 -11.89 43.03
N ALA A 728 -46.87 -11.77 43.01
CA ALA A 728 -47.61 -10.95 43.96
C ALA A 728 -47.29 -11.33 45.42
N LEU A 729 -46.99 -10.31 46.23
CA LEU A 729 -46.71 -10.45 47.65
C LEU A 729 -47.95 -10.17 48.50
N PRO A 730 -48.04 -10.74 49.72
CA PRO A 730 -49.02 -10.29 50.70
C PRO A 730 -48.78 -8.81 51.06
N ALA A 731 -49.85 -8.06 51.32
CA ALA A 731 -49.75 -6.63 51.66
C ALA A 731 -48.88 -6.33 52.90
N ARG A 732 -48.68 -7.33 53.78
CA ARG A 732 -47.73 -7.29 54.89
C ARG A 732 -46.88 -8.55 54.88
N SER A 733 -45.58 -8.40 55.10
CA SER A 733 -44.62 -9.52 55.10
C SER A 733 -43.65 -9.37 56.26
N PHE A 734 -43.01 -10.46 56.68
CA PHE A 734 -41.88 -10.35 57.60
C PHE A 734 -40.71 -9.60 56.92
N PRO A 735 -39.79 -9.00 57.69
CA PRO A 735 -38.61 -8.30 57.14
C PRO A 735 -37.78 -9.14 56.17
N ASN A 736 -37.77 -10.47 56.29
CA ASN A 736 -37.23 -11.35 55.26
C ASN A 736 -38.31 -11.66 54.23
N ILE A 737 -38.34 -10.92 53.13
CA ILE A 737 -39.40 -10.98 52.11
C ILE A 737 -39.01 -12.01 51.04
N PRO A 738 -39.70 -13.16 50.93
CA PRO A 738 -39.42 -14.13 49.87
C PRO A 738 -39.98 -13.62 48.54
N LEU A 739 -39.10 -13.39 47.58
CA LEU A 739 -39.44 -13.00 46.22
C LEU A 739 -39.32 -14.21 45.29
N ALA A 740 -40.26 -14.31 44.36
CA ALA A 740 -40.19 -15.21 43.22
C ALA A 740 -40.55 -14.40 41.97
N TRP A 741 -39.95 -14.71 40.83
CA TRP A 741 -40.24 -14.05 39.58
C TRP A 741 -40.16 -15.05 38.42
N SER A 742 -40.83 -14.71 37.33
CA SER A 742 -40.85 -15.52 36.13
C SER A 742 -41.09 -14.63 34.92
N GLY A 743 -40.66 -15.09 33.74
CA GLY A 743 -40.94 -14.43 32.49
C GLY A 743 -41.29 -15.40 31.37
N THR A 744 -41.62 -14.84 30.22
CA THR A 744 -41.83 -15.56 28.97
C THR A 744 -41.29 -14.75 27.80
N ASP A 745 -40.78 -15.47 26.81
CA ASP A 745 -40.39 -14.92 25.52
C ASP A 745 -41.07 -15.75 24.42
N THR A 746 -42.26 -15.31 24.00
CA THR A 746 -43.12 -16.12 23.12
C THR A 746 -42.79 -15.83 21.67
N GLY A 747 -42.18 -16.79 20.99
CA GLY A 747 -41.76 -16.65 19.59
C GLY A 747 -40.35 -16.07 19.41
N GLY A 748 -39.69 -15.72 20.51
CA GLY A 748 -38.31 -15.26 20.53
C GLY A 748 -37.30 -16.36 20.87
N SER A 749 -36.10 -15.91 21.21
CA SER A 749 -34.87 -16.67 21.42
C SER A 749 -34.79 -17.37 22.78
N GLY A 750 -35.68 -17.03 23.73
CA GLY A 750 -35.73 -17.55 25.09
C GLY A 750 -35.02 -16.67 26.11
N LEU A 751 -35.34 -16.82 27.40
CA LEU A 751 -34.84 -15.94 28.46
C LEU A 751 -33.40 -16.23 28.85
N ALA A 752 -32.56 -15.20 28.90
CA ALA A 752 -31.18 -15.28 29.36
C ALA A 752 -31.02 -14.92 30.85
N THR A 753 -31.50 -13.74 31.26
CA THR A 753 -31.28 -13.20 32.62
C THR A 753 -32.43 -12.30 33.10
N TYR A 754 -32.48 -12.04 34.42
CA TYR A 754 -33.36 -11.05 35.05
C TYR A 754 -32.54 -10.02 35.82
N ASP A 755 -32.99 -8.77 35.79
CA ASP A 755 -32.63 -7.71 36.74
C ASP A 755 -33.79 -7.50 37.71
N ILE A 756 -33.51 -7.46 39.02
CA ILE A 756 -34.53 -7.25 40.05
C ILE A 756 -34.31 -5.89 40.71
N TYR A 757 -35.35 -5.06 40.70
CA TYR A 757 -35.32 -3.73 41.27
C TYR A 757 -36.19 -3.64 42.52
N VAL A 758 -35.78 -2.77 43.44
CA VAL A 758 -36.49 -2.51 44.69
C VAL A 758 -36.62 -1.01 44.94
N SER A 759 -37.79 -0.58 45.38
CA SER A 759 -38.07 0.76 45.90
C SER A 759 -38.38 0.66 47.39
N ASP A 760 -37.71 1.44 48.23
CA ASP A 760 -37.98 1.54 49.66
C ASP A 760 -38.78 2.82 49.97
N ASN A 761 -39.93 2.67 50.65
CA ASN A 761 -40.84 3.72 51.09
C ASN A 761 -41.27 4.69 49.97
N GLY A 762 -41.44 4.17 48.75
CA GLY A 762 -41.81 4.96 47.57
C GLY A 762 -40.68 5.85 47.04
N GLY A 763 -39.43 5.57 47.43
CA GLY A 763 -38.24 6.14 46.81
C GLY A 763 -38.02 5.64 45.37
N PRO A 764 -36.98 6.14 44.68
CA PRO A 764 -36.63 5.65 43.35
C PRO A 764 -36.22 4.17 43.42
N PHE A 765 -36.54 3.42 42.36
CA PHE A 765 -36.12 2.03 42.24
C PHE A 765 -34.59 1.93 42.09
N ALA A 766 -33.99 1.05 42.87
CA ALA A 766 -32.58 0.68 42.81
C ALA A 766 -32.43 -0.77 42.36
N LEU A 767 -31.40 -1.05 41.57
CA LEU A 767 -31.06 -2.42 41.15
C LEU A 767 -30.56 -3.20 42.36
N TRP A 768 -31.21 -4.33 42.67
CA TRP A 768 -30.85 -5.22 43.77
C TRP A 768 -30.08 -6.44 43.28
N LEU A 769 -30.57 -7.11 42.23
CA LEU A 769 -29.87 -8.22 41.58
C LEU A 769 -29.71 -7.90 40.10
N GLU A 770 -28.49 -8.01 39.59
CA GLU A 770 -28.15 -7.78 38.19
C GLU A 770 -27.89 -9.12 37.48
N LYS A 771 -28.44 -9.29 36.28
CA LYS A 771 -28.19 -10.44 35.38
C LYS A 771 -28.31 -11.80 36.07
N THR A 772 -29.25 -11.94 36.98
CA THR A 772 -29.45 -13.20 37.70
C THR A 772 -30.19 -14.21 36.83
N THR A 773 -29.75 -15.47 36.85
CA THR A 773 -30.45 -16.60 36.23
C THR A 773 -31.40 -17.32 37.20
N LEU A 774 -31.42 -16.89 38.47
CA LEU A 774 -32.35 -17.41 39.48
C LEU A 774 -33.76 -16.88 39.23
N SER A 775 -34.76 -17.60 39.73
CA SER A 775 -36.20 -17.24 39.66
C SER A 775 -36.80 -16.87 41.03
N GLY A 776 -35.96 -16.62 42.02
CA GLY A 776 -36.37 -16.22 43.36
C GLY A 776 -35.21 -15.99 44.30
N ALA A 777 -35.41 -15.12 45.30
CA ALA A 777 -34.45 -14.79 46.34
C ALA A 777 -35.17 -14.17 47.54
N VAL A 778 -34.49 -14.05 48.69
CA VAL A 778 -35.06 -13.40 49.89
C VAL A 778 -34.46 -12.01 50.03
N TYR A 779 -35.31 -10.98 50.02
CA TYR A 779 -34.90 -9.60 50.24
C TYR A 779 -34.91 -9.27 51.74
N PRO A 780 -33.79 -8.78 52.32
CA PRO A 780 -33.73 -8.35 53.72
C PRO A 780 -34.23 -6.92 53.87
N GLY A 781 -35.53 -6.75 54.07
CA GLY A 781 -36.16 -5.46 54.36
C GLY A 781 -36.05 -5.04 55.83
N GLU A 782 -36.34 -3.77 56.09
CA GLU A 782 -36.39 -3.18 57.43
C GLU A 782 -37.82 -3.10 57.97
N PHE A 783 -37.98 -3.35 59.26
CA PHE A 783 -39.29 -3.31 59.91
C PHE A 783 -39.92 -1.90 59.82
N GLY A 784 -41.19 -1.84 59.39
CA GLY A 784 -41.96 -0.62 59.22
C GLY A 784 -41.88 0.00 57.83
N HIS A 785 -41.05 -0.54 56.92
CA HIS A 785 -40.85 0.00 55.57
C HIS A 785 -41.82 -0.63 54.56
N THR A 786 -42.18 0.10 53.51
CA THR A 786 -42.95 -0.40 52.38
C THR A 786 -42.07 -0.56 51.15
N TYR A 787 -42.00 -1.77 50.62
CA TYR A 787 -41.17 -2.12 49.47
C TYR A 787 -42.02 -2.35 48.24
N GLY A 788 -41.59 -1.80 47.11
CA GLY A 788 -42.06 -2.15 45.77
C GLY A 788 -40.98 -2.91 45.00
N PHE A 789 -41.35 -3.94 44.26
CA PHE A 789 -40.43 -4.76 43.47
C PHE A 789 -40.93 -4.88 42.04
N TYR A 790 -40.02 -4.91 41.08
CA TYR A 790 -40.29 -5.39 39.73
C TYR A 790 -39.08 -6.13 39.16
N SER A 791 -39.33 -6.94 38.14
CA SER A 791 -38.29 -7.61 37.35
C SER A 791 -38.20 -7.03 35.94
N VAL A 792 -37.03 -7.16 35.33
CA VAL A 792 -36.80 -6.88 33.91
C VAL A 792 -36.02 -8.05 33.32
N ALA A 793 -36.59 -8.75 32.35
CA ALA A 793 -35.92 -9.85 31.66
C ALA A 793 -35.08 -9.37 30.46
N THR A 794 -34.04 -10.13 30.14
CA THR A 794 -33.27 -10.05 28.88
C THR A 794 -33.24 -11.43 28.24
N ASP A 795 -33.50 -11.51 26.93
CA ASP A 795 -33.49 -12.77 26.17
C ASP A 795 -32.07 -13.15 25.67
N LEU A 796 -31.96 -14.25 24.91
CA LEU A 796 -30.71 -14.74 24.34
C LEU A 796 -30.24 -13.93 23.12
N ALA A 797 -31.15 -13.18 22.47
CA ALA A 797 -30.84 -12.24 21.39
C ALA A 797 -30.38 -10.86 21.91
N GLY A 798 -30.49 -10.60 23.22
CA GLY A 798 -30.12 -9.35 23.87
C GLY A 798 -31.25 -8.33 23.98
N ASN A 799 -32.48 -8.66 23.56
CA ASN A 799 -33.63 -7.78 23.76
C ASN A 799 -33.97 -7.72 25.24
N ARG A 800 -34.17 -6.50 25.72
CA ARG A 800 -34.43 -6.21 27.13
C ARG A 800 -35.85 -5.70 27.31
N GLU A 801 -36.56 -6.28 28.25
CA GLU A 801 -37.88 -5.82 28.66
C GLU A 801 -37.80 -4.35 29.15
N PRO A 802 -38.75 -3.49 28.73
CA PRO A 802 -38.87 -2.16 29.31
C PRO A 802 -39.29 -2.25 30.78
N GLY A 803 -38.68 -1.43 31.65
CA GLY A 803 -39.07 -1.38 33.06
C GLY A 803 -40.55 -0.99 33.22
N PRO A 804 -41.33 -1.70 34.05
CA PRO A 804 -42.75 -1.41 34.20
C PRO A 804 -42.98 -0.07 34.95
N ASP A 805 -44.05 0.64 34.57
CA ASP A 805 -44.44 1.93 35.19
C ASP A 805 -44.95 1.78 36.64
N GLN A 806 -45.25 0.55 37.06
CA GLN A 806 -45.73 0.21 38.40
C GLN A 806 -44.96 -1.01 38.92
N PRO A 807 -44.74 -1.12 40.25
CA PRO A 807 -44.19 -2.34 40.81
C PRO A 807 -45.07 -3.54 40.52
N ASP A 808 -44.46 -4.67 40.16
CA ASP A 808 -45.13 -5.96 40.03
C ASP A 808 -45.70 -6.43 41.38
N ALA A 809 -44.98 -6.14 42.47
CA ALA A 809 -45.38 -6.50 43.83
C ALA A 809 -45.03 -5.41 44.85
N VAL A 810 -45.92 -5.22 45.84
CA VAL A 810 -45.74 -4.27 46.94
C VAL A 810 -46.07 -4.93 48.27
N THR A 811 -45.26 -4.69 49.30
CA THR A 811 -45.50 -5.19 50.66
C THR A 811 -44.95 -4.25 51.72
N THR A 812 -45.58 -4.19 52.90
CA THR A 812 -45.01 -3.54 54.09
C THR A 812 -44.36 -4.58 55.00
N ALA A 813 -43.09 -4.40 55.31
CA ALA A 813 -42.35 -5.24 56.26
C ALA A 813 -42.86 -4.96 57.70
N ASP A 814 -43.55 -5.93 58.30
CA ASP A 814 -44.17 -5.83 59.63
C ASP A 814 -43.96 -7.15 60.43
N ARG A 815 -44.48 -7.22 61.67
CA ARG A 815 -44.29 -8.32 62.62
C ARG A 815 -45.35 -9.41 62.53
#